data_AF-A0A8J4BE93-F1
#
_entry.id   AF-A0A8J4BE93-F1
#
_cell.length_a   1.000
_cell.length_b   1.000
_cell.length_c   1.000
_cell.angle_alpha   90.00
_cell.angle_beta   90.00
_cell.angle_gamma   90.00
#
_symmetry.space_group_name_H-M   'P 1'
#
loop_
_entity.id
_entity.type
_entity.pdbx_description
1 polymer ?
#
loop_
_entity_poly.entity_id
_entity_poly.type
_entity_poly.pdbx_seq_one_letter_code
_entity_poly.pdbx_strand_id
1 'polypeptide(L)'
;MQLCSKPLHSRCQVHPRRSVASLSVPTQRRHPKAPCWPLDRRSLANPVQPTRVSLRGRNVVAQSTADNSDNSQAKTYTPNTAPSDRVLSIWRRVDAVCFDVDCTITVNDSLDLLADFMGVKEQVEELTNKAMDGSLSLERALEERLNIINCSPQDIKNFIAAHPPSSRLAPGIKELIRALQARGVAIYLISGGFRELTLPIASYLGIPKSNVFANRMNWQWDDETGEPTKLVGFDMSEPTAHNQGKPEAIARIRQRNPYKTVVMIGDGITDLEAVQITGGADLFIGYGGVVERPAVAAEAEWYVYDYKMLVDSLRRFRAAMIGSGAWACAAVRMMAQNTLADDPADDFVDEIKMWVYEEDYEGRKLTEVINETHENPKYFPGFDLGVNVKAVPSIVEAAADADLIVFCAPHQFMHNICKQLMGKIKPGAAAISLTKGMRVRPEGPQLISQMVRRYLGIDCAVLMGANIATDIGREQLSEAVIGYDNYDTAEDFKKLFDRPYFRVSLLPDPVGAEMCGTLKNIVALGAGIVDGMGLGPNSKATVIRQGLVEMRAFSKALYPSVRDDTFLESCGVGDLVATCYGGRNRLVAEAWTKAQLSNTPRTFEDLEAELLKGQKLQGVLTSNEVQEILKTRRWESNFPLFTTINRIINGYLPPKYVVDYMVGSKFEVPGVESEEDSFVAPRRTPTARPAALLPSPPPVTPPPALAARGD
;
A
#
# COMPACT_ATOMS: atom_id res chain seq x y z
N MET A 1 -0.69 -64.45 -10.69
CA MET A 1 -2.08 -63.96 -10.59
C MET A 1 -2.40 -63.16 -11.85
N GLN A 2 -3.47 -63.57 -12.53
CA GLN A 2 -4.25 -62.86 -13.58
C GLN A 2 -4.51 -61.37 -13.21
N LEU A 3 -4.85 -60.40 -14.06
CA LEU A 3 -5.19 -60.28 -15.50
C LEU A 3 -5.32 -58.77 -15.82
N CYS A 4 -5.27 -58.44 -17.12
CA CYS A 4 -6.05 -57.42 -17.83
C CYS A 4 -5.72 -55.92 -17.75
N SER A 5 -4.93 -55.53 -18.75
CA SER A 5 -5.07 -54.34 -19.60
C SER A 5 -6.42 -54.24 -20.34
N LYS A 6 -6.95 -53.01 -20.53
CA LYS A 6 -7.53 -52.52 -21.81
C LYS A 6 -7.68 -50.99 -21.84
N PRO A 7 -7.42 -50.32 -22.98
CA PRO A 7 -7.46 -48.87 -23.16
C PRO A 7 -8.72 -48.39 -23.91
N LEU A 8 -9.02 -47.09 -23.87
CA LEU A 8 -9.99 -46.44 -24.76
C LEU A 8 -9.43 -45.10 -25.28
N HIS A 9 -9.21 -45.05 -26.59
CA HIS A 9 -9.07 -43.85 -27.39
C HIS A 9 -10.43 -43.17 -27.57
N SER A 10 -10.46 -41.84 -27.56
CA SER A 10 -11.34 -41.09 -28.47
C SER A 10 -10.78 -39.70 -28.78
N ARG A 11 -10.94 -39.35 -30.06
CA ARG A 11 -10.43 -38.20 -30.78
C ARG A 11 -11.11 -36.90 -30.31
N CYS A 12 -10.34 -35.81 -30.14
CA CYS A 12 -10.91 -34.46 -30.18
C CYS A 12 -10.91 -33.96 -31.63
N GLN A 13 -12.12 -33.78 -32.18
CA GLN A 13 -12.37 -33.11 -33.44
C GLN A 13 -12.27 -31.59 -33.26
N VAL A 14 -11.58 -30.98 -34.22
CA VAL A 14 -11.52 -29.53 -34.44
C VAL A 14 -12.81 -29.08 -35.11
N HIS A 15 -13.46 -28.05 -34.56
CA HIS A 15 -14.49 -27.29 -35.26
C HIS A 15 -14.19 -25.79 -35.28
N PRO A 16 -14.64 -25.07 -36.33
CA PRO A 16 -13.96 -23.88 -36.82
C PRO A 16 -14.65 -22.58 -36.42
N ARG A 17 -13.84 -21.52 -36.53
CA ARG A 17 -14.13 -20.08 -36.58
C ARG A 17 -15.61 -19.72 -36.83
N ARG A 18 -16.18 -18.93 -35.91
CA ARG A 18 -17.32 -18.05 -36.20
C ARG A 18 -16.83 -16.64 -36.47
N SER A 19 -17.25 -16.13 -37.62
CA SER A 19 -17.13 -14.77 -38.10
C SER A 19 -17.92 -13.80 -37.22
N VAL A 20 -17.31 -12.69 -36.85
CA VAL A 20 -18.01 -11.53 -36.30
C VAL A 20 -18.36 -10.63 -37.48
N ALA A 21 -19.66 -10.44 -37.68
CA ALA A 21 -20.21 -9.55 -38.68
C ALA A 21 -19.97 -8.09 -38.28
N SER A 22 -19.47 -7.33 -39.26
CA SER A 22 -19.37 -5.88 -39.29
C SER A 22 -20.75 -5.21 -39.21
N LEU A 23 -20.93 -4.30 -38.26
CA LEU A 23 -21.96 -3.28 -38.32
C LEU A 23 -21.27 -1.91 -38.36
N SER A 24 -21.39 -1.26 -39.51
CA SER A 24 -21.04 0.13 -39.74
C SER A 24 -22.35 0.93 -39.78
N VAL A 25 -22.42 2.03 -39.02
CA VAL A 25 -23.37 3.12 -39.24
C VAL A 25 -22.66 4.45 -38.94
N PRO A 26 -22.85 5.51 -39.76
CA PRO A 26 -21.94 6.66 -39.80
C PRO A 26 -22.47 7.94 -39.12
N THR A 27 -21.50 8.72 -38.62
CA THR A 27 -21.35 10.21 -38.70
C THR A 27 -22.33 11.19 -38.03
N GLN A 28 -21.66 12.26 -37.53
CA GLN A 28 -22.08 13.67 -37.33
C GLN A 28 -22.74 14.07 -36.00
N ARG A 29 -21.97 14.75 -35.14
CA ARG A 29 -22.41 16.02 -34.55
C ARG A 29 -21.29 17.06 -34.54
N ARG A 30 -21.65 18.23 -35.07
CA ARG A 30 -20.83 19.45 -35.23
C ARG A 30 -20.68 20.16 -33.88
N HIS A 31 -19.46 20.61 -33.56
CA HIS A 31 -19.23 21.66 -32.57
C HIS A 31 -19.45 23.04 -33.21
N PRO A 32 -20.16 23.99 -32.55
CA PRO A 32 -20.11 25.39 -32.93
C PRO A 32 -18.98 26.13 -32.20
N LYS A 33 -18.25 26.95 -32.97
CA LYS A 33 -17.24 27.91 -32.53
C LYS A 33 -17.89 29.23 -32.06
N ALA A 34 -17.42 29.73 -30.90
CA ALA A 34 -17.10 31.13 -30.53
C ALA A 34 -18.22 32.22 -30.55
N PRO A 35 -18.13 33.32 -29.76
CA PRO A 35 -17.07 34.34 -29.93
C PRO A 35 -16.46 34.95 -28.64
N CYS A 36 -15.28 35.56 -28.84
CA CYS A 36 -14.51 36.40 -27.93
C CYS A 36 -14.96 37.88 -27.93
N TRP A 37 -14.36 38.64 -26.99
CA TRP A 37 -14.07 40.10 -26.90
C TRP A 37 -14.92 40.92 -25.91
N PRO A 38 -14.41 42.03 -25.31
CA PRO A 38 -13.03 42.48 -25.12
C PRO A 38 -12.68 42.91 -23.65
N LEU A 39 -11.38 43.04 -23.38
CA LEU A 39 -10.81 43.82 -22.28
C LEU A 39 -11.06 45.32 -22.49
N ASP A 40 -11.39 46.04 -21.42
CA ASP A 40 -11.15 47.48 -21.37
C ASP A 40 -10.60 47.95 -20.01
N ARG A 41 -9.58 48.79 -20.09
CA ARG A 41 -8.86 49.43 -18.98
C ARG A 41 -9.36 50.86 -18.84
N ARG A 42 -9.59 51.31 -17.59
CA ARG A 42 -9.42 52.68 -17.02
C ARG A 42 -10.29 52.77 -15.76
N SER A 43 -10.00 53.49 -14.69
CA SER A 43 -8.84 54.18 -14.12
C SER A 43 -9.36 54.90 -12.86
N LEU A 44 -8.54 55.04 -11.80
CA LEU A 44 -8.66 56.04 -10.71
C LEU A 44 -9.79 55.75 -9.68
N ALA A 45 -9.65 55.88 -8.36
CA ALA A 45 -8.62 56.45 -7.51
C ALA A 45 -8.74 55.85 -6.09
N ASN A 46 -7.62 55.83 -5.36
CA ASN A 46 -7.53 55.80 -3.90
C ASN A 46 -8.31 56.99 -3.27
N PRO A 47 -8.72 56.99 -1.98
CA PRO A 47 -7.71 56.91 -0.92
C PRO A 47 -8.12 56.50 0.53
N VAL A 48 -7.06 56.38 1.34
CA VAL A 48 -6.95 56.61 2.80
C VAL A 48 -7.32 55.46 3.77
N GLN A 49 -6.27 54.88 4.34
CA GLN A 49 -6.24 54.27 5.68
C GLN A 49 -6.35 55.35 6.78
N PRO A 50 -6.76 54.95 8.00
CA PRO A 50 -5.85 55.20 9.11
C PRO A 50 -5.52 53.97 9.96
N THR A 51 -4.23 53.94 10.26
CA THR A 51 -3.43 53.22 11.24
C THR A 51 -4.05 52.91 12.61
N ARG A 52 -3.74 51.67 13.06
CA ARG A 52 -3.24 51.21 14.39
C ARG A 52 -3.86 51.80 15.67
N VAL A 53 -4.20 50.93 16.62
CA VAL A 53 -3.35 50.54 17.78
C VAL A 53 -4.11 49.51 18.64
N SER A 54 -3.33 48.59 19.23
CA SER A 54 -3.73 47.52 20.14
C SER A 54 -4.30 48.02 21.48
N LEU A 55 -5.04 47.18 22.21
CA LEU A 55 -4.72 46.85 23.61
C LEU A 55 -5.63 45.75 24.17
N ARG A 56 -4.98 44.79 24.85
CA ARG A 56 -5.60 43.76 25.71
C ARG A 56 -6.25 44.41 26.92
N GLY A 57 -7.34 43.81 27.39
CA GLY A 57 -7.86 44.02 28.74
C GLY A 57 -8.98 43.04 29.08
N ARG A 58 -8.64 41.97 29.81
CA ARG A 58 -9.62 41.18 30.57
C ARG A 58 -10.14 42.05 31.71
N ASN A 59 -11.45 42.06 31.95
CA ASN A 59 -12.00 42.07 33.30
C ASN A 59 -13.43 41.53 33.32
N VAL A 60 -13.61 40.57 34.23
CA VAL A 60 -14.88 40.04 34.74
C VAL A 60 -15.44 41.05 35.73
N VAL A 61 -16.76 41.24 35.79
CA VAL A 61 -17.60 41.34 37.02
C VAL A 61 -19.09 41.48 36.64
N ALA A 62 -19.91 40.96 37.55
CA ALA A 62 -21.30 40.54 37.52
C ALA A 62 -22.41 41.58 37.23
N GLN A 63 -23.48 41.03 36.65
CA GLN A 63 -24.93 41.23 36.87
C GLN A 63 -25.49 42.63 37.23
N SER A 64 -26.40 43.10 36.37
CA SER A 64 -27.66 43.72 36.79
C SER A 64 -28.79 43.36 35.81
N THR A 65 -29.96 43.10 36.39
CA THR A 65 -31.19 42.58 35.80
C THR A 65 -31.97 43.58 34.93
N ALA A 66 -32.68 43.01 33.94
CA ALA A 66 -33.90 43.48 33.27
C ALA A 66 -33.79 44.69 32.33
N ASP A 67 -33.88 44.43 31.03
CA ASP A 67 -35.05 44.86 30.26
C ASP A 67 -35.21 44.02 28.97
N ASN A 68 -36.43 43.54 28.77
CA ASN A 68 -36.83 42.65 27.70
C ASN A 68 -37.50 43.52 26.61
N SER A 69 -36.83 43.75 25.47
CA SER A 69 -37.50 44.11 24.22
C SER A 69 -36.60 43.77 23.02
N ASP A 70 -36.91 42.62 22.44
CA ASP A 70 -37.03 42.36 21.01
C ASP A 70 -36.04 43.08 20.06
N ASN A 71 -34.97 42.36 19.70
CA ASN A 71 -34.35 42.47 18.37
C ASN A 71 -33.52 41.21 18.09
N SER A 72 -34.18 40.14 17.61
CA SER A 72 -33.50 38.96 17.08
C SER A 72 -32.83 39.29 15.75
N GLN A 73 -31.67 39.94 15.80
CA GLN A 73 -30.71 39.87 14.70
C GLN A 73 -30.28 38.42 14.57
N ALA A 74 -30.87 37.70 13.62
CA ALA A 74 -30.39 36.40 13.17
C ALA A 74 -28.91 36.55 12.83
N LYS A 75 -28.03 36.04 13.70
CA LYS A 75 -26.61 35.91 13.40
C LYS A 75 -26.53 35.10 12.11
N THR A 76 -26.11 35.73 11.03
CA THR A 76 -25.78 35.04 9.79
C THR A 76 -24.63 34.09 10.10
N TYR A 77 -24.92 32.80 10.20
CA TYR A 77 -23.89 31.77 10.28
C TYR A 77 -23.40 31.47 8.86
N THR A 78 -22.13 31.12 8.73
CA THR A 78 -21.56 30.67 7.45
C THR A 78 -20.89 29.33 7.70
N PRO A 79 -21.42 28.23 7.12
CA PRO A 79 -20.84 26.90 7.27
C PRO A 79 -19.38 26.87 6.79
N ASN A 80 -18.50 26.18 7.53
CA ASN A 80 -17.10 26.06 7.12
C ASN A 80 -16.91 24.99 6.04
N THR A 81 -17.14 25.34 4.78
CA THR A 81 -17.02 24.39 3.64
C THR A 81 -15.58 24.13 3.18
N ALA A 82 -14.63 24.96 3.63
CA ALA A 82 -13.21 24.83 3.32
C ALA A 82 -12.43 24.32 4.55
N PRO A 83 -11.95 23.06 4.55
CA PRO A 83 -11.26 22.52 5.72
C PRO A 83 -9.88 23.16 5.90
N SER A 84 -9.45 23.28 7.15
CA SER A 84 -8.07 23.68 7.46
C SER A 84 -7.07 22.54 7.16
N ASP A 85 -5.78 22.86 7.06
CA ASP A 85 -4.71 21.86 6.88
C ASP A 85 -4.70 20.81 8.00
N ARG A 86 -5.03 21.20 9.23
CA ARG A 86 -5.18 20.28 10.37
C ARG A 86 -6.30 19.28 10.10
N VAL A 87 -7.48 19.75 9.71
CA VAL A 87 -8.64 18.90 9.42
C VAL A 87 -8.34 17.93 8.28
N LEU A 88 -7.77 18.42 7.18
CA LEU A 88 -7.35 17.58 6.05
C LEU A 88 -6.31 16.53 6.47
N SER A 89 -5.37 16.88 7.35
CA SER A 89 -4.38 15.94 7.87
C SER A 89 -5.02 14.82 8.71
N ILE A 90 -6.06 15.13 9.49
CA ILE A 90 -6.80 14.12 10.27
C ILE A 90 -7.60 13.23 9.31
N TRP A 91 -8.38 13.81 8.41
CA TRP A 91 -9.18 13.08 7.42
C TRP A 91 -8.33 12.11 6.58
N ARG A 92 -7.16 12.55 6.12
CA ARG A 92 -6.26 11.75 5.29
C ARG A 92 -5.50 10.65 6.03
N ARG A 93 -5.55 10.62 7.36
CA ARG A 93 -4.88 9.66 8.24
C ARG A 93 -5.86 8.93 9.14
N VAL A 94 -7.14 8.96 8.78
CA VAL A 94 -8.20 8.37 9.58
C VAL A 94 -8.05 6.85 9.61
N ASP A 95 -8.11 6.26 10.80
CA ASP A 95 -8.09 4.80 10.95
C ASP A 95 -9.52 4.24 10.98
N ALA A 96 -10.47 5.02 11.53
CA ALA A 96 -11.89 4.68 11.56
C ALA A 96 -12.81 5.88 11.33
N VAL A 97 -13.85 5.70 10.53
CA VAL A 97 -14.92 6.69 10.31
C VAL A 97 -16.22 6.15 10.88
N CYS A 98 -16.82 6.93 11.78
CA CYS A 98 -18.13 6.69 12.34
C CYS A 98 -19.14 7.58 11.62
N PHE A 99 -20.20 6.98 11.08
CA PHE A 99 -21.28 7.69 10.41
C PHE A 99 -22.54 7.63 11.27
N ASP A 100 -23.22 8.77 11.37
CA ASP A 100 -24.65 8.74 11.65
C ASP A 100 -25.39 8.05 10.50
N VAL A 101 -26.57 7.50 10.80
CA VAL A 101 -27.37 6.80 9.81
C VAL A 101 -28.42 7.73 9.22
N ASP A 102 -29.31 8.23 10.08
CA ASP A 102 -30.47 9.01 9.69
C ASP A 102 -30.03 10.38 9.17
N CYS A 103 -30.60 10.85 8.05
CA CYS A 103 -30.24 12.11 7.36
C CYS A 103 -28.75 12.29 6.96
N THR A 104 -27.92 11.27 7.18
CA THR A 104 -26.50 11.24 6.82
C THR A 104 -26.24 10.14 5.80
N ILE A 105 -26.34 8.87 6.20
CA ILE A 105 -26.29 7.75 5.25
C ILE A 105 -27.59 7.63 4.48
N THR A 106 -28.74 7.89 5.12
CA THR A 106 -30.05 7.82 4.50
C THR A 106 -30.62 9.21 4.20
N VAL A 107 -31.45 9.31 3.16
CA VAL A 107 -32.15 10.56 2.80
C VAL A 107 -33.34 10.90 3.71
N ASN A 108 -33.72 9.99 4.60
CA ASN A 108 -34.83 10.15 5.53
C ASN A 108 -34.43 9.58 6.90
N ASP A 109 -35.09 10.07 7.95
CA ASP A 109 -35.10 9.41 9.26
C ASP A 109 -35.83 8.07 9.16
N SER A 110 -35.18 7.01 9.63
CA SER A 110 -35.67 5.64 9.52
C SER A 110 -36.96 5.41 10.31
N LEU A 111 -37.10 6.06 11.46
CA LEU A 111 -38.25 5.90 12.35
C LEU A 111 -39.45 6.69 11.83
N ASP A 112 -39.23 7.91 11.32
CA ASP A 112 -40.29 8.71 10.70
C ASP A 112 -40.80 8.03 9.41
N LEU A 113 -39.91 7.44 8.60
CA LEU A 113 -40.30 6.68 7.42
C LEU A 113 -41.09 5.40 7.78
N LEU A 114 -40.74 4.74 8.88
CA LEU A 114 -41.52 3.62 9.41
C LEU A 114 -42.89 4.08 9.91
N ALA A 115 -42.96 5.21 10.60
CA ALA A 115 -44.22 5.79 11.06
C ALA A 115 -45.16 6.13 9.89
N ASP A 116 -44.62 6.67 8.80
CA ASP A 116 -45.37 6.92 7.56
C ASP A 116 -45.90 5.62 6.95
N PHE A 117 -45.05 4.59 6.86
CA PHE A 117 -45.46 3.26 6.39
C PHE A 117 -46.57 2.63 7.26
N MET A 118 -46.55 2.89 8.57
CA MET A 118 -47.55 2.43 9.52
C MET A 118 -48.79 3.33 9.59
N GLY A 119 -48.81 4.47 8.89
CA GLY A 119 -49.94 5.41 8.85
C GLY A 119 -50.08 6.30 10.09
N VAL A 120 -49.01 6.49 10.88
CA VAL A 120 -49.02 7.25 12.15
C VAL A 120 -48.04 8.44 12.15
N LYS A 121 -47.61 8.90 10.97
CA LYS A 121 -46.64 9.97 10.76
C LYS A 121 -46.89 11.23 11.59
N GLU A 122 -48.10 11.79 11.50
CA GLU A 122 -48.44 13.07 12.15
C GLU A 122 -48.24 13.02 13.68
N GLN A 123 -48.55 11.88 14.30
CA GLN A 123 -48.43 11.66 15.74
C GLN A 123 -46.95 11.57 16.18
N VAL A 124 -46.12 10.95 15.34
CA VAL A 124 -44.68 10.80 15.58
C VAL A 124 -43.94 12.12 15.35
N GLU A 125 -44.29 12.88 14.30
CA GLU A 125 -43.71 14.20 14.01
C GLU A 125 -43.94 15.20 15.17
N GLU A 126 -45.13 15.19 15.80
CA GLU A 126 -45.40 16.04 16.95
C GLU A 126 -44.45 15.76 18.13
N LEU A 127 -44.15 14.48 18.38
CA LEU A 127 -43.20 14.08 19.42
C LEU A 127 -41.76 14.39 19.06
N THR A 128 -41.37 14.19 17.80
CA THR A 128 -40.02 14.54 17.32
C THR A 128 -39.75 16.04 17.50
N ASN A 129 -40.74 16.90 17.22
CA ASN A 129 -40.62 18.35 17.46
C ASN A 129 -40.47 18.71 18.94
N LYS A 130 -41.24 18.07 19.84
CA LYS A 130 -41.14 18.23 21.31
C LYS A 130 -39.80 17.70 21.88
N ALA A 131 -39.22 16.68 21.26
CA ALA A 131 -37.89 16.21 21.66
C ALA A 131 -36.80 17.20 21.25
N MET A 132 -36.90 17.77 20.04
CA MET A 132 -35.91 18.72 19.51
C MET A 132 -35.92 20.09 20.20
N ASP A 133 -37.06 20.55 20.74
CA ASP A 133 -37.14 21.79 21.54
C ASP A 133 -36.76 21.61 23.02
N GLY A 134 -36.43 20.38 23.43
CA GLY A 134 -36.02 20.03 24.79
C GLY A 134 -37.17 19.86 25.78
N SER A 135 -38.43 19.90 25.34
CA SER A 135 -39.59 19.68 26.20
C SER A 135 -39.80 18.21 26.59
N LEU A 136 -39.18 17.28 25.87
CA LEU A 136 -39.19 15.84 26.16
C LEU A 136 -37.77 15.26 26.19
N SER A 137 -37.47 14.38 27.16
CA SER A 137 -36.18 13.67 27.17
C SER A 137 -36.08 12.69 26.00
N LEU A 138 -34.85 12.46 25.50
CA LEU A 138 -34.60 11.57 24.35
C LEU A 138 -35.18 10.16 24.55
N GLU A 139 -34.97 9.60 25.74
CA GLU A 139 -35.45 8.27 26.13
C GLU A 139 -36.97 8.18 26.03
N ARG A 140 -37.66 9.14 26.63
CA ARG A 140 -39.12 9.20 26.64
C ARG A 140 -39.69 9.48 25.25
N ALA A 141 -39.01 10.31 24.46
CA ALA A 141 -39.37 10.55 23.07
C ALA A 141 -39.24 9.29 22.20
N LEU A 142 -38.21 8.48 22.39
CA LEU A 142 -38.07 7.19 21.68
C LEU A 142 -39.15 6.19 22.11
N GLU A 143 -39.39 6.07 23.42
CA GLU A 143 -40.41 5.17 23.97
C GLU A 143 -41.82 5.52 23.49
N GLU A 144 -42.23 6.79 23.57
CA GLU A 144 -43.56 7.24 23.12
C GLU A 144 -43.74 7.05 21.61
N ARG A 145 -42.70 7.30 20.80
CA ARG A 145 -42.74 7.03 19.35
C ARG A 145 -42.90 5.55 19.03
N LEU A 146 -42.16 4.67 19.71
CA LEU A 146 -42.30 3.22 19.53
C LEU A 146 -43.70 2.72 19.91
N ASN A 147 -44.27 3.26 20.98
CA ASN A 147 -45.62 2.90 21.44
C ASN A 147 -46.70 3.32 20.44
N ILE A 148 -46.51 4.44 19.73
CA ILE A 148 -47.41 4.90 18.68
C ILE A 148 -47.27 4.05 17.40
N ILE A 149 -46.02 3.79 16.98
CA ILE A 149 -45.73 2.99 15.79
C ILE A 149 -46.22 1.56 15.96
N ASN A 150 -46.03 0.98 17.15
CA ASN A 150 -46.52 -0.34 17.56
C ASN A 150 -46.40 -1.43 16.48
N CYS A 151 -45.23 -1.47 15.81
CA CYS A 151 -44.97 -2.39 14.71
C CYS A 151 -44.70 -3.82 15.21
N SER A 152 -45.07 -4.81 14.40
CA SER A 152 -44.64 -6.20 14.57
C SER A 152 -43.31 -6.49 13.84
N PRO A 153 -42.63 -7.60 14.13
CA PRO A 153 -41.46 -8.04 13.36
C PRO A 153 -41.76 -8.25 11.87
N GLN A 154 -43.00 -8.64 11.53
CA GLN A 154 -43.42 -8.79 10.14
C GLN A 154 -43.57 -7.42 9.46
N ASP A 155 -44.04 -6.40 10.17
CA ASP A 155 -44.12 -5.04 9.64
C ASP A 155 -42.74 -4.48 9.34
N ILE A 156 -41.75 -4.74 10.19
CA ILE A 156 -40.34 -4.39 9.92
C ILE A 156 -39.84 -5.07 8.64
N LYS A 157 -40.12 -6.37 8.47
CA LYS A 157 -39.75 -7.10 7.23
C LYS A 157 -40.44 -6.50 6.00
N ASN A 158 -41.73 -6.20 6.10
CA ASN A 158 -42.51 -5.59 5.02
C ASN A 158 -42.01 -4.19 4.69
N PHE A 159 -41.67 -3.39 5.70
CA PHE A 159 -41.09 -2.06 5.56
C PHE A 159 -39.76 -2.11 4.81
N ILE A 160 -38.85 -3.02 5.19
CA ILE A 160 -37.54 -3.18 4.52
C ILE A 160 -37.73 -3.61 3.06
N ALA A 161 -38.73 -4.45 2.78
CA ALA A 161 -39.05 -4.87 1.41
C ALA A 161 -39.62 -3.72 0.58
N ALA A 162 -40.48 -2.88 1.17
CA ALA A 162 -41.06 -1.70 0.51
C ALA A 162 -40.04 -0.56 0.33
N HIS A 163 -39.09 -0.43 1.25
CA HIS A 163 -38.06 0.61 1.28
C HIS A 163 -36.67 -0.03 1.34
N PRO A 164 -36.22 -0.69 0.25
CA PRO A 164 -34.94 -1.37 0.23
C PRO A 164 -33.79 -0.39 0.45
N PRO A 165 -32.65 -0.83 1.03
CA PRO A 165 -31.49 0.03 1.26
C PRO A 165 -31.08 0.89 0.05
N SER A 166 -31.12 0.32 -1.16
CA SER A 166 -30.73 1.00 -2.40
C SER A 166 -31.54 2.26 -2.72
N SER A 167 -32.78 2.38 -2.25
CA SER A 167 -33.61 3.58 -2.48
C SER A 167 -33.51 4.61 -1.35
N ARG A 168 -32.90 4.23 -0.22
CA ARG A 168 -32.83 5.06 1.00
C ARG A 168 -31.52 5.81 1.14
N LEU A 169 -30.47 5.43 0.43
CA LEU A 169 -29.14 6.02 0.59
C LEU A 169 -29.06 7.45 0.06
N ALA A 170 -28.34 8.29 0.79
CA ALA A 170 -27.91 9.61 0.33
C ALA A 170 -27.00 9.48 -0.92
N PRO A 171 -27.14 10.35 -1.94
CA PRO A 171 -26.28 10.31 -3.12
C PRO A 171 -24.79 10.40 -2.74
N GLY A 172 -23.94 9.54 -3.31
CA GLY A 172 -22.48 9.59 -3.09
C GLY A 172 -21.95 8.83 -1.86
N ILE A 173 -22.82 8.41 -0.92
CA ILE A 173 -22.36 7.73 0.31
C ILE A 173 -21.71 6.38 0.02
N LYS A 174 -22.24 5.66 -0.98
CA LYS A 174 -21.75 4.33 -1.37
C LYS A 174 -20.34 4.41 -1.93
N GLU A 175 -20.07 5.43 -2.73
CA GLU A 175 -18.76 5.74 -3.29
C GLU A 175 -17.76 6.08 -2.19
N LEU A 176 -18.14 6.94 -1.23
CA LEU A 176 -17.30 7.28 -0.09
C LEU A 176 -16.95 6.07 0.78
N ILE A 177 -17.95 5.25 1.15
CA ILE A 177 -17.71 4.06 1.98
C ILE A 177 -16.78 3.07 1.28
N ARG A 178 -16.98 2.83 -0.03
CA ARG A 178 -16.07 1.99 -0.81
C ARG A 178 -14.65 2.55 -0.83
N ALA A 179 -14.49 3.86 -1.05
CA ALA A 179 -13.18 4.50 -1.08
C ALA A 179 -12.44 4.37 0.26
N LEU A 180 -13.15 4.52 1.38
CA LEU A 180 -12.59 4.34 2.71
C LEU A 180 -12.24 2.86 2.99
N GLN A 181 -13.13 1.92 2.67
CA GLN A 181 -12.90 0.48 2.84
C GLN A 181 -11.69 -0.01 2.01
N ALA A 182 -11.54 0.47 0.77
CA ALA A 182 -10.39 0.14 -0.09
C ALA A 182 -9.05 0.64 0.47
N ARG A 183 -9.08 1.68 1.32
CA ARG A 183 -7.95 2.21 2.08
C ARG A 183 -7.73 1.52 3.43
N GLY A 184 -8.50 0.48 3.74
CA GLY A 184 -8.43 -0.22 5.03
C GLY A 184 -9.02 0.57 6.21
N VAL A 185 -9.73 1.68 5.95
CA VAL A 185 -10.37 2.48 7.01
C VAL A 185 -11.57 1.71 7.55
N ALA A 186 -11.62 1.54 8.87
CA ALA A 186 -12.72 0.87 9.53
C ALA A 186 -13.98 1.75 9.53
N ILE A 187 -15.12 1.19 9.11
CA ILE A 187 -16.39 1.92 9.04
C ILE A 187 -17.31 1.45 10.16
N TYR A 188 -17.89 2.42 10.88
CA TYR A 188 -18.87 2.22 11.94
C TYR A 188 -20.14 3.01 11.66
N LEU A 189 -21.28 2.42 12.02
CA LEU A 189 -22.57 3.12 12.04
C LEU A 189 -22.94 3.37 13.50
N ILE A 190 -23.19 4.63 13.86
CA ILE A 190 -23.60 5.02 15.22
C ILE A 190 -24.90 5.82 15.10
N SER A 191 -26.03 5.19 15.38
CA SER A 191 -27.36 5.78 15.21
C SER A 191 -28.12 5.86 16.55
N GLY A 192 -28.88 6.94 16.73
CA GLY A 192 -29.88 7.05 17.79
C GLY A 192 -31.19 6.29 17.48
N GLY A 193 -31.34 5.82 16.24
CA GLY A 193 -32.43 4.94 15.81
C GLY A 193 -32.20 3.48 16.17
N PHE A 194 -32.88 2.59 15.44
CA PHE A 194 -32.95 1.16 15.78
C PHE A 194 -32.12 0.26 14.86
N ARG A 195 -31.52 -0.75 15.46
CA ARG A 195 -30.63 -1.73 14.83
C ARG A 195 -31.36 -2.54 13.77
N GLU A 196 -32.62 -2.86 13.98
CA GLU A 196 -33.51 -3.55 13.03
C GLU A 196 -33.61 -2.81 11.68
N LEU A 197 -33.60 -1.48 11.72
CA LEU A 197 -33.67 -0.62 10.53
C LEU A 197 -32.29 -0.31 9.94
N THR A 198 -31.25 -0.34 10.77
CA THR A 198 -29.86 -0.01 10.40
C THR A 198 -29.10 -1.20 9.79
N LEU A 199 -29.32 -2.42 10.30
CA LEU A 199 -28.60 -3.62 9.84
C LEU A 199 -28.77 -3.92 8.34
N PRO A 200 -29.96 -3.74 7.71
CA PRO A 200 -30.10 -3.89 6.27
C PRO A 200 -29.23 -2.89 5.48
N ILE A 201 -29.14 -1.65 5.95
CA ILE A 201 -28.29 -0.60 5.36
C ILE A 201 -26.81 -1.00 5.48
N ALA A 202 -26.37 -1.40 6.68
CA ALA A 202 -25.01 -1.86 6.94
C ALA A 202 -24.62 -3.03 6.03
N SER A 203 -25.49 -4.04 5.93
CA SER A 203 -25.25 -5.21 5.08
C SER A 203 -25.14 -4.86 3.60
N TYR A 204 -25.96 -3.92 3.12
CA TYR A 204 -25.91 -3.46 1.74
C TYR A 204 -24.62 -2.69 1.40
N LEU A 205 -24.05 -2.00 2.40
CA LEU A 205 -22.79 -1.25 2.31
C LEU A 205 -21.55 -2.09 2.66
N GLY A 206 -21.71 -3.39 2.92
CA GLY A 206 -20.60 -4.28 3.28
C GLY A 206 -20.01 -4.02 4.67
N ILE A 207 -20.76 -3.37 5.57
CA ILE A 207 -20.33 -3.05 6.93
C ILE A 207 -20.72 -4.22 7.87
N PRO A 208 -19.77 -4.78 8.65
CA PRO A 208 -20.06 -5.86 9.58
C PRO A 208 -21.08 -5.46 10.65
N LYS A 209 -21.95 -6.40 11.05
CA LYS A 209 -22.94 -6.17 12.13
C LYS A 209 -22.28 -5.76 13.46
N SER A 210 -21.06 -6.20 13.72
CA SER A 210 -20.26 -5.83 14.89
C SER A 210 -19.88 -4.36 14.95
N ASN A 211 -19.98 -3.66 13.82
CA ASN A 211 -19.63 -2.24 13.68
C ASN A 211 -20.86 -1.34 13.71
N VAL A 212 -22.03 -1.86 14.10
CA VAL A 212 -23.29 -1.12 14.20
C VAL A 212 -23.65 -0.90 15.66
N PHE A 213 -23.58 0.36 16.09
CA PHE A 213 -24.03 0.85 17.39
C PHE A 213 -25.36 1.58 17.19
N ALA A 214 -26.44 0.97 17.66
CA ALA A 214 -27.80 1.47 17.53
C ALA A 214 -28.66 0.83 18.61
N ASN A 215 -29.76 1.49 18.97
CA ASN A 215 -30.73 0.96 19.92
C ASN A 215 -31.34 -0.35 19.39
N ARG A 216 -31.74 -1.26 20.27
CA ARG A 216 -32.33 -2.54 19.87
C ARG A 216 -33.77 -2.62 20.35
N MET A 217 -34.69 -2.96 19.46
CA MET A 217 -36.08 -3.21 19.84
C MET A 217 -36.17 -4.46 20.72
N ASN A 218 -36.91 -4.36 21.83
CA ASN A 218 -37.23 -5.48 22.68
C ASN A 218 -38.57 -6.07 22.28
N TRP A 219 -38.56 -7.36 21.98
CA TRP A 219 -39.73 -8.11 21.54
C TRP A 219 -40.19 -9.05 22.64
N GLN A 220 -41.51 -9.17 22.79
CA GLN A 220 -42.12 -10.31 23.44
C GLN A 220 -41.97 -11.52 22.51
N TRP A 221 -41.64 -12.68 23.07
CA TRP A 221 -41.46 -13.93 22.35
C TRP A 221 -42.61 -14.87 22.66
N ASP A 222 -43.01 -15.64 21.65
CA ASP A 222 -43.96 -16.74 21.81
C ASP A 222 -43.19 -18.00 22.23
N ASP A 223 -43.53 -18.57 23.38
CA ASP A 223 -42.82 -19.71 23.97
C ASP A 223 -43.01 -21.02 23.17
N GLU A 224 -44.05 -21.13 22.34
CA GLU A 224 -44.33 -22.33 21.54
C GLU A 224 -43.62 -22.29 20.18
N THR A 225 -43.58 -21.12 19.53
CA THR A 225 -42.99 -20.94 18.20
C THR A 225 -41.56 -20.42 18.24
N GLY A 226 -41.15 -19.79 19.34
CA GLY A 226 -39.85 -19.14 19.46
C GLY A 226 -39.71 -17.88 18.59
N GLU A 227 -40.82 -17.33 18.10
CA GLU A 227 -40.83 -16.15 17.24
C GLU A 227 -41.22 -14.87 18.03
N PRO A 228 -40.66 -13.71 17.65
CA PRO A 228 -41.03 -12.44 18.26
C PRO A 228 -42.44 -12.02 17.79
N THR A 229 -43.27 -11.52 18.71
CA THR A 229 -44.69 -11.22 18.44
C THR A 229 -45.03 -9.74 18.59
N LYS A 230 -44.69 -9.12 19.72
CA LYS A 230 -45.09 -7.74 20.05
C LYS A 230 -43.91 -6.92 20.53
N LEU A 231 -43.83 -5.67 20.10
CA LEU A 231 -42.88 -4.69 20.62
C LEU A 231 -43.24 -4.33 22.08
N VAL A 232 -42.27 -4.44 22.99
CA VAL A 232 -42.47 -4.13 24.43
C VAL A 232 -41.60 -2.98 24.92
N GLY A 233 -40.67 -2.49 24.09
CA GLY A 233 -39.77 -1.40 24.43
C GLY A 233 -38.46 -1.53 23.66
N PHE A 234 -37.37 -1.03 24.24
CA PHE A 234 -36.02 -1.13 23.66
C PHE A 234 -34.95 -1.32 24.74
N ASP A 235 -33.78 -1.78 24.32
CA ASP A 235 -32.65 -2.08 25.19
C ASP A 235 -31.98 -0.81 25.71
N MET A 236 -32.25 -0.46 26.97
CA MET A 236 -31.66 0.69 27.66
C MET A 236 -30.18 0.50 28.03
N SER A 237 -29.56 -0.66 27.75
CA SER A 237 -28.12 -0.84 27.97
C SER A 237 -27.26 -0.39 26.78
N GLU A 238 -27.90 -0.10 25.65
CA GLU A 238 -27.24 0.43 24.46
C GLU A 238 -26.82 1.89 24.71
N PRO A 239 -25.59 2.28 24.36
CA PRO A 239 -25.09 3.62 24.67
C PRO A 239 -25.93 4.71 23.99
N THR A 240 -26.42 4.47 22.77
CA THR A 240 -27.23 5.43 22.00
C THR A 240 -28.68 5.55 22.50
N ALA A 241 -29.05 4.88 23.59
CA ALA A 241 -30.32 5.07 24.29
C ALA A 241 -30.32 6.35 25.12
N HIS A 242 -29.14 6.85 25.48
CA HIS A 242 -28.95 7.97 26.40
C HIS A 242 -28.28 9.19 25.74
N ASN A 243 -28.37 10.33 26.42
CA ASN A 243 -27.58 11.51 26.07
C ASN A 243 -26.08 11.17 26.10
N GLN A 244 -25.28 11.77 25.22
CA GLN A 244 -23.84 11.44 25.04
C GLN A 244 -23.55 10.00 24.58
N GLY A 245 -24.56 9.28 24.07
CA GLY A 245 -24.43 7.90 23.63
C GLY A 245 -23.49 7.68 22.44
N LYS A 246 -23.48 8.60 21.47
CA LYS A 246 -22.55 8.53 20.31
C LYS A 246 -21.08 8.64 20.75
N PRO A 247 -20.69 9.64 21.56
CA PRO A 247 -19.34 9.69 22.11
C PRO A 247 -18.96 8.46 22.96
N GLU A 248 -19.88 7.90 23.77
CA GLU A 248 -19.62 6.66 24.51
C GLU A 248 -19.39 5.46 23.57
N ALA A 249 -20.17 5.34 22.50
CA ALA A 249 -19.98 4.31 21.49
C ALA A 249 -18.57 4.39 20.86
N ILE A 250 -18.09 5.61 20.55
CA ILE A 250 -16.73 5.82 20.04
C ILE A 250 -15.67 5.42 21.09
N ALA A 251 -15.88 5.76 22.36
CA ALA A 251 -14.98 5.33 23.44
C ALA A 251 -14.90 3.80 23.52
N ARG A 252 -16.04 3.09 23.39
CA ARG A 252 -16.07 1.61 23.32
C ARG A 252 -15.35 1.07 22.07
N ILE A 253 -15.45 1.76 20.92
CA ILE A 253 -14.72 1.39 19.70
C ILE A 253 -13.20 1.47 19.93
N ARG A 254 -12.71 2.56 20.52
CA ARG A 254 -11.28 2.76 20.83
C ARG A 254 -10.74 1.79 21.88
N GLN A 255 -11.58 1.34 22.82
CA GLN A 255 -11.18 0.32 23.79
C GLN A 255 -10.99 -1.05 23.13
N ARG A 256 -11.81 -1.37 22.12
CA ARG A 256 -11.74 -2.65 21.39
C ARG A 256 -10.62 -2.65 20.35
N ASN A 257 -10.34 -1.50 19.74
CA ASN A 257 -9.38 -1.37 18.65
C ASN A 257 -8.47 -0.15 18.88
N PRO A 258 -7.14 -0.29 18.77
CA PRO A 258 -6.19 0.78 19.05
C PRO A 258 -6.09 1.79 17.88
N TYR A 259 -7.22 2.35 17.44
CA TYR A 259 -7.26 3.40 16.42
C TYR A 259 -6.65 4.70 16.97
N LYS A 260 -5.73 5.29 16.21
CA LYS A 260 -5.11 6.58 16.55
C LYS A 260 -6.06 7.72 16.21
N THR A 261 -6.71 7.63 15.05
CA THR A 261 -7.58 8.67 14.52
C THR A 261 -8.98 8.15 14.22
N VAL A 262 -10.00 8.76 14.83
CA VAL A 262 -11.42 8.46 14.60
C VAL A 262 -12.16 9.74 14.21
N VAL A 263 -12.92 9.69 13.11
CA VAL A 263 -13.72 10.81 12.62
C VAL A 263 -15.21 10.49 12.76
N MET A 264 -16.02 11.45 13.21
CA MET A 264 -17.47 11.36 13.20
C MET A 264 -18.05 12.18 12.04
N ILE A 265 -19.00 11.62 11.29
CA ILE A 265 -19.73 12.30 10.22
C ILE A 265 -21.21 12.19 10.50
N GLY A 266 -21.91 13.32 10.56
CA GLY A 266 -23.35 13.36 10.85
C GLY A 266 -23.97 14.74 10.62
N ASP A 267 -25.29 14.84 10.64
CA ASP A 267 -26.02 16.10 10.49
C ASP A 267 -26.47 16.72 11.82
N GLY A 268 -26.53 15.92 12.90
CA GLY A 268 -27.20 16.25 14.15
C GLY A 268 -26.31 16.83 15.24
N ILE A 269 -26.95 17.39 16.27
CA ILE A 269 -26.25 17.90 17.46
C ILE A 269 -25.57 16.77 18.25
N THR A 270 -26.17 15.59 18.28
CA THR A 270 -25.62 14.41 18.96
C THR A 270 -24.35 13.89 18.28
N ASP A 271 -24.15 14.21 16.99
CA ASP A 271 -22.92 13.91 16.24
C ASP A 271 -21.81 14.89 16.56
N LEU A 272 -22.15 16.18 16.66
CA LEU A 272 -21.23 17.22 17.10
C LEU A 272 -20.73 16.96 18.53
N GLU A 273 -21.59 16.43 19.41
CA GLU A 273 -21.20 16.01 20.76
C GLU A 273 -20.09 14.94 20.76
N ALA A 274 -19.93 14.17 19.68
CA ALA A 274 -18.96 13.08 19.60
C ALA A 274 -17.50 13.52 19.78
N VAL A 275 -17.16 14.81 19.55
CA VAL A 275 -15.82 15.38 19.78
C VAL A 275 -15.66 16.07 21.14
N GLN A 276 -16.73 16.17 21.93
CA GLN A 276 -16.74 17.01 23.14
C GLN A 276 -16.21 16.30 24.40
N ILE A 277 -16.02 14.97 24.36
CA ILE A 277 -15.53 14.19 25.50
C ILE A 277 -14.16 13.55 25.23
N THR A 278 -13.43 13.32 26.33
CA THR A 278 -12.19 12.54 26.26
C THR A 278 -12.50 11.09 25.86
N GLY A 279 -11.85 10.61 24.81
CA GLY A 279 -12.10 9.28 24.23
C GLY A 279 -13.13 9.25 23.11
N GLY A 280 -13.71 10.40 22.74
CA GLY A 280 -14.57 10.56 21.57
C GLY A 280 -13.82 10.62 20.23
N ALA A 281 -14.46 11.19 19.21
CA ALA A 281 -13.86 11.45 17.90
C ALA A 281 -12.80 12.55 17.97
N ASP A 282 -11.81 12.50 17.07
CA ASP A 282 -10.78 13.54 16.93
C ASP A 282 -11.23 14.72 16.05
N LEU A 283 -12.26 14.48 15.23
CA LEU A 283 -12.82 15.43 14.28
C LEU A 283 -14.29 15.08 14.03
N PHE A 284 -15.12 16.11 13.99
CA PHE A 284 -16.49 16.04 13.51
C PHE A 284 -16.59 16.75 12.16
N ILE A 285 -17.19 16.08 11.19
CA ILE A 285 -17.54 16.63 9.89
C ILE A 285 -19.06 16.68 9.80
N GLY A 286 -19.60 17.90 9.70
CA GLY A 286 -21.03 18.09 9.53
C GLY A 286 -21.45 17.80 8.08
N TYR A 287 -22.53 17.04 7.91
CA TYR A 287 -23.12 16.76 6.60
C TYR A 287 -24.46 17.49 6.47
N GLY A 288 -24.57 18.34 5.45
CA GLY A 288 -25.78 19.12 5.14
C GLY A 288 -26.47 18.72 3.84
N GLY A 289 -26.06 17.61 3.21
CA GLY A 289 -26.57 17.20 1.89
C GLY A 289 -28.03 16.72 1.89
N VAL A 290 -28.60 16.42 3.06
CA VAL A 290 -30.02 16.05 3.23
C VAL A 290 -30.74 17.11 4.07
N VAL A 291 -30.28 17.36 5.29
CA VAL A 291 -30.82 18.38 6.20
C VAL A 291 -29.68 19.29 6.69
N GLU A 292 -29.83 20.60 6.49
CA GLU A 292 -28.90 21.57 7.06
C GLU A 292 -29.40 22.03 8.44
N ARG A 293 -28.55 21.88 9.46
CA ARG A 293 -28.83 22.33 10.83
C ARG A 293 -27.92 23.52 11.18
N PRO A 294 -28.47 24.74 11.34
CA PRO A 294 -27.69 25.96 11.59
C PRO A 294 -26.68 25.87 12.73
N ALA A 295 -27.09 25.30 13.88
CA ALA A 295 -26.22 25.16 15.06
C ALA A 295 -25.04 24.22 14.80
N VAL A 296 -25.29 23.11 14.10
CA VAL A 296 -24.26 22.13 13.75
C VAL A 296 -23.31 22.70 12.70
N ALA A 297 -23.85 23.37 11.68
CA ALA A 297 -23.05 23.98 10.62
C ALA A 297 -22.15 25.12 11.12
N ALA A 298 -22.58 25.85 12.15
CA ALA A 298 -21.81 26.91 12.78
C ALA A 298 -20.62 26.39 13.61
N GLU A 299 -20.71 25.18 14.16
CA GLU A 299 -19.70 24.61 15.07
C GLU A 299 -18.83 23.53 14.42
N ALA A 300 -19.26 22.93 13.31
CA ALA A 300 -18.48 21.93 12.59
C ALA A 300 -17.16 22.51 12.08
N GLU A 301 -16.05 21.82 12.36
CA GLU A 301 -14.73 22.20 11.85
C GLU A 301 -14.62 22.06 10.33
N TRP A 302 -15.47 21.22 9.74
CA TRP A 302 -15.70 21.10 8.31
C TRP A 302 -17.14 20.69 8.04
N TYR A 303 -17.80 21.41 7.13
CA TYR A 303 -19.18 21.17 6.74
C TYR A 303 -19.25 20.84 5.24
N VAL A 304 -19.91 19.75 4.87
CA VAL A 304 -19.99 19.27 3.49
C VAL A 304 -21.44 19.05 3.05
N TYR A 305 -21.72 19.38 1.79
CA TYR A 305 -23.05 19.17 1.17
C TYR A 305 -23.06 17.98 0.21
N ASP A 306 -21.88 17.53 -0.21
CA ASP A 306 -21.69 16.45 -1.16
C ASP A 306 -20.53 15.57 -0.68
N TYR A 307 -20.76 14.26 -0.59
CA TYR A 307 -19.73 13.30 -0.22
C TYR A 307 -18.53 13.31 -1.17
N LYS A 308 -18.70 13.79 -2.41
CA LYS A 308 -17.60 14.01 -3.34
C LYS A 308 -16.51 14.90 -2.75
N MET A 309 -16.86 15.90 -1.93
CA MET A 309 -15.88 16.77 -1.26
C MET A 309 -14.95 15.98 -0.34
N LEU A 310 -15.48 14.94 0.34
CA LEU A 310 -14.71 14.06 1.21
C LEU A 310 -13.83 13.11 0.40
N VAL A 311 -14.40 12.51 -0.66
CA VAL A 311 -13.67 11.62 -1.58
C VAL A 311 -12.50 12.36 -2.25
N ASP A 312 -12.73 13.53 -2.82
CA ASP A 312 -11.70 14.35 -3.50
C ASP A 312 -10.60 14.81 -2.54
N SER A 313 -10.88 14.85 -1.23
CA SER A 313 -9.94 15.25 -0.19
C SER A 313 -9.15 14.09 0.40
N LEU A 314 -9.51 12.83 0.08
CA LEU A 314 -8.75 11.66 0.47
C LEU A 314 -7.32 11.75 -0.06
N ARG A 315 -6.39 11.13 0.67
CA ARG A 315 -4.99 11.12 0.23
C ARG A 315 -4.88 10.30 -1.06
N ARG A 316 -4.22 10.90 -2.06
CA ARG A 316 -3.75 10.22 -3.26
C ARG A 316 -2.23 10.19 -3.25
N PHE A 317 -1.65 9.04 -3.54
CA PHE A 317 -0.21 8.84 -3.58
C PHE A 317 0.35 9.26 -4.94
N ARG A 318 1.34 10.15 -4.94
CA ARG A 318 2.14 10.44 -6.15
C ARG A 318 3.24 9.39 -6.28
N ALA A 319 3.27 8.68 -7.41
CA ALA A 319 4.33 7.72 -7.71
C ALA A 319 5.40 8.34 -8.62
N ALA A 320 6.65 7.97 -8.39
CA ALA A 320 7.77 8.33 -9.25
C ALA A 320 8.65 7.12 -9.58
N MET A 321 9.05 7.00 -10.84
CA MET A 321 10.00 6.00 -11.32
C MET A 321 11.38 6.62 -11.49
N ILE A 322 12.37 6.13 -10.75
CA ILE A 322 13.78 6.52 -10.82
C ILE A 322 14.53 5.49 -11.67
N GLY A 323 14.47 5.68 -12.99
CA GLY A 323 15.10 4.85 -14.00
C GLY A 323 14.26 4.74 -15.26
N SER A 324 14.90 4.50 -16.40
CA SER A 324 14.24 4.47 -17.72
C SER A 324 14.75 3.36 -18.65
N GLY A 325 15.43 2.35 -18.09
CA GLY A 325 15.84 1.16 -18.85
C GLY A 325 14.65 0.24 -19.19
N ALA A 326 14.91 -0.87 -19.89
CA ALA A 326 13.88 -1.81 -20.33
C ALA A 326 12.94 -2.26 -19.19
N TRP A 327 13.50 -2.64 -18.04
CA TRP A 327 12.69 -3.07 -16.89
C TRP A 327 11.95 -1.91 -16.22
N ALA A 328 12.56 -0.73 -16.13
CA ALA A 328 11.89 0.45 -15.59
C ALA A 328 10.69 0.87 -16.45
N CYS A 329 10.83 0.77 -17.78
CA CYS A 329 9.74 1.03 -18.73
C CYS A 329 8.60 0.01 -18.61
N ALA A 330 8.91 -1.29 -18.51
CA ALA A 330 7.90 -2.31 -18.27
C ALA A 330 7.19 -2.11 -16.92
N ALA A 331 7.95 -1.77 -15.88
CA ALA A 331 7.41 -1.49 -14.55
C ALA A 331 6.53 -0.24 -14.52
N VAL A 332 6.98 0.88 -15.11
CA VAL A 332 6.19 2.13 -15.13
C VAL A 332 4.92 1.97 -15.96
N ARG A 333 4.93 1.16 -17.02
CA ARG A 333 3.72 0.80 -17.77
C ARG A 333 2.68 0.13 -16.87
N MET A 334 3.08 -0.84 -16.04
CA MET A 334 2.17 -1.48 -15.09
C MET A 334 1.62 -0.49 -14.05
N MET A 335 2.49 0.37 -13.53
CA MET A 335 2.10 1.44 -12.61
C MET A 335 1.06 2.36 -13.27
N ALA A 336 1.35 2.82 -14.49
CA ALA A 336 0.50 3.74 -15.25
C ALA A 336 -0.89 3.15 -15.53
N GLN A 337 -0.97 1.85 -15.81
CA GLN A 337 -2.24 1.15 -15.98
C GLN A 337 -3.05 1.12 -14.68
N ASN A 338 -2.40 0.95 -13.52
CA ASN A 338 -3.09 0.89 -12.23
C ASN A 338 -3.48 2.28 -11.70
N THR A 339 -2.71 3.34 -12.00
CA THR A 339 -3.07 4.71 -11.61
C THR A 339 -4.16 5.34 -12.49
N LEU A 340 -4.46 4.75 -13.65
CA LEU A 340 -5.58 5.16 -14.53
C LEU A 340 -6.84 4.31 -14.34
N ALA A 341 -6.87 3.38 -13.38
CA ALA A 341 -8.04 2.55 -13.19
C ALA A 341 -9.23 3.42 -12.74
N ASP A 342 -10.36 3.32 -13.46
CA ASP A 342 -11.62 3.99 -13.12
C ASP A 342 -12.23 3.38 -11.83
N ASP A 343 -11.63 3.66 -10.68
CA ASP A 343 -12.13 3.28 -9.35
C ASP A 343 -12.43 4.53 -8.53
N PRO A 344 -13.66 4.73 -8.00
CA PRO A 344 -13.96 5.81 -7.05
C PRO A 344 -13.09 5.77 -5.77
N ALA A 345 -12.39 4.65 -5.53
CA ALA A 345 -11.38 4.52 -4.49
C ALA A 345 -9.96 4.98 -4.90
N ASP A 346 -9.76 5.62 -6.05
CA ASP A 346 -8.45 5.98 -6.60
C ASP A 346 -7.40 6.45 -5.57
N ASP A 347 -6.50 5.53 -5.20
CA ASP A 347 -5.46 5.73 -4.20
C ASP A 347 -4.26 6.52 -4.75
N PHE A 348 -4.15 6.69 -6.06
CA PHE A 348 -2.95 7.23 -6.71
C PHE A 348 -3.27 8.49 -7.50
N VAL A 349 -2.27 9.33 -7.73
CA VAL A 349 -2.37 10.38 -8.75
C VAL A 349 -2.09 9.75 -10.12
N ASP A 350 -2.92 10.04 -11.12
CA ASP A 350 -2.80 9.48 -12.48
C ASP A 350 -1.39 9.67 -13.05
N GLU A 351 -0.86 10.90 -12.98
CA GLU A 351 0.46 11.25 -13.54
C GLU A 351 1.60 10.56 -12.78
N ILE A 352 2.43 9.82 -13.50
CA ILE A 352 3.66 9.21 -12.99
C ILE A 352 4.86 9.89 -13.63
N LYS A 353 5.74 10.47 -12.80
CA LYS A 353 7.00 11.03 -13.27
C LYS A 353 8.04 9.92 -13.39
N MET A 354 8.61 9.76 -14.59
CA MET A 354 9.72 8.84 -14.85
C MET A 354 10.99 9.66 -15.09
N TRP A 355 11.98 9.50 -14.21
CA TRP A 355 13.30 10.04 -14.43
C TRP A 355 14.00 9.29 -15.56
N VAL A 356 14.37 10.04 -16.61
CA VAL A 356 15.15 9.57 -17.74
C VAL A 356 16.49 10.28 -17.70
N TYR A 357 17.59 9.52 -17.63
CA TYR A 357 18.91 10.11 -17.84
C TYR A 357 18.96 10.66 -19.27
N GLU A 358 19.21 11.96 -19.41
CA GLU A 358 19.06 12.63 -20.70
C GLU A 358 20.12 12.14 -21.69
N GLU A 359 19.65 11.75 -22.87
CA GLU A 359 20.47 11.28 -23.98
C GLU A 359 19.87 11.81 -25.30
N ASP A 360 20.73 12.02 -26.29
CA ASP A 360 20.28 12.31 -27.65
C ASP A 360 19.79 11.03 -28.35
N TYR A 361 18.62 11.10 -28.97
CA TYR A 361 18.03 10.05 -29.80
C TYR A 361 17.58 10.68 -31.12
N GLU A 362 18.25 10.31 -32.21
CA GLU A 362 17.96 10.81 -33.57
C GLU A 362 17.90 12.36 -33.68
N GLY A 363 18.80 13.04 -32.95
CA GLY A 363 18.91 14.50 -32.96
C GLY A 363 17.90 15.22 -32.06
N ARG A 364 17.15 14.49 -31.24
CA ARG A 364 16.18 15.00 -30.26
C ARG A 364 16.53 14.51 -28.86
N LYS A 365 16.04 15.20 -27.83
CA LYS A 365 16.16 14.69 -26.46
C LYS A 365 15.25 13.48 -26.27
N LEU A 366 15.77 12.40 -25.67
CA LEU A 366 15.00 11.19 -25.43
C LEU A 366 13.75 11.44 -24.59
N THR A 367 13.81 12.37 -23.61
CA THR A 367 12.63 12.77 -22.82
C THR A 367 11.51 13.37 -23.66
N GLU A 368 11.83 14.21 -24.64
CA GLU A 368 10.85 14.82 -25.56
C GLU A 368 10.18 13.75 -26.43
N VAL A 369 10.98 12.83 -26.97
CA VAL A 369 10.47 11.71 -27.78
C VAL A 369 9.50 10.86 -26.95
N ILE A 370 9.88 10.47 -25.73
CA ILE A 370 9.02 9.65 -24.86
C ILE A 370 7.71 10.38 -24.53
N ASN A 371 7.75 11.67 -24.23
CA ASN A 371 6.54 12.43 -23.87
C ASN A 371 5.58 12.62 -25.05
N GLU A 372 6.08 12.61 -26.29
CA GLU A 372 5.24 12.75 -27.49
C GLU A 372 4.69 11.41 -28.00
N THR A 373 5.49 10.35 -27.93
CA THR A 373 5.13 9.04 -28.49
C THR A 373 4.59 8.07 -27.45
N HIS A 374 4.77 8.38 -26.16
CA HIS A 374 4.54 7.48 -25.03
C HIS A 374 5.31 6.16 -25.15
N GLU A 375 6.45 6.16 -25.85
CA GLU A 375 7.30 4.98 -26.03
C GLU A 375 8.75 5.35 -25.69
N ASN A 376 9.50 4.42 -25.10
CA ASN A 376 10.96 4.53 -25.01
C ASN A 376 11.62 3.74 -26.15
N PRO A 377 11.93 4.38 -27.30
CA PRO A 377 12.34 3.66 -28.50
C PRO A 377 13.74 3.04 -28.39
N LYS A 378 14.55 3.49 -27.42
CA LYS A 378 15.91 2.98 -27.20
C LYS A 378 15.93 1.73 -26.32
N TYR A 379 15.17 1.75 -25.23
CA TYR A 379 15.26 0.71 -24.19
C TYR A 379 14.05 -0.22 -24.14
N PHE A 380 12.90 0.19 -24.67
CA PHE A 380 11.67 -0.59 -24.64
C PHE A 380 10.83 -0.38 -25.92
N PRO A 381 11.42 -0.66 -27.10
CA PRO A 381 10.79 -0.35 -28.39
C PRO A 381 9.53 -1.19 -28.63
N GLY A 382 8.52 -0.57 -29.24
CA GLY A 382 7.26 -1.19 -29.64
C GLY A 382 6.23 -1.36 -28.53
N PHE A 383 6.45 -0.76 -27.36
CA PHE A 383 5.53 -0.84 -26.22
C PHE A 383 5.15 0.56 -25.71
N ASP A 384 3.85 0.82 -25.70
CA ASP A 384 3.26 2.02 -25.10
C ASP A 384 3.45 2.04 -23.57
N LEU A 385 3.91 3.16 -23.03
CA LEU A 385 4.10 3.38 -21.59
C LEU A 385 2.82 3.87 -20.92
N GLY A 386 1.89 4.45 -21.68
CA GLY A 386 0.68 5.09 -21.20
C GLY A 386 0.77 6.62 -21.23
N VAL A 387 -0.37 7.26 -21.51
CA VAL A 387 -0.49 8.72 -21.70
C VAL A 387 -0.19 9.55 -20.44
N ASN A 388 -0.27 8.91 -19.27
CA ASN A 388 -0.05 9.49 -17.96
C ASN A 388 1.40 9.33 -17.44
N VAL A 389 2.29 8.72 -18.23
CA VAL A 389 3.72 8.68 -17.91
C VAL A 389 4.41 9.92 -18.47
N LYS A 390 5.06 10.67 -17.58
CA LYS A 390 5.81 11.87 -17.92
C LYS A 390 7.31 11.67 -17.73
N ALA A 391 8.05 11.60 -18.83
CA ALA A 391 9.50 11.57 -18.83
C ALA A 391 10.08 12.93 -18.41
N VAL A 392 10.94 12.92 -17.39
CA VAL A 392 11.61 14.13 -16.88
C VAL A 392 13.13 13.90 -16.75
N PRO A 393 13.98 14.85 -17.18
CA PRO A 393 15.43 14.67 -17.09
C PRO A 393 16.02 14.94 -15.70
N SER A 394 15.31 15.73 -14.89
CA SER A 394 15.72 16.09 -13.54
C SER A 394 15.27 15.04 -12.53
N ILE A 395 16.23 14.34 -11.91
CA ILE A 395 15.93 13.33 -10.89
C ILE A 395 15.27 13.93 -9.65
N VAL A 396 15.63 15.17 -9.31
CA VAL A 396 15.04 15.89 -8.16
C VAL A 396 13.60 16.26 -8.46
N GLU A 397 13.31 16.75 -9.66
CA GLU A 397 11.94 17.07 -10.07
C GLU A 397 11.03 15.83 -10.09
N ALA A 398 11.57 14.69 -10.53
CA ALA A 398 10.84 13.43 -10.54
C ALA A 398 10.41 12.99 -9.14
N ALA A 399 11.28 13.16 -8.13
CA ALA A 399 11.08 12.63 -6.78
C ALA A 399 10.56 13.64 -5.75
N ALA A 400 10.57 14.95 -6.03
CA ALA A 400 10.33 15.98 -5.02
C ALA A 400 8.96 15.90 -4.33
N ASP A 401 7.90 15.60 -5.08
CA ASP A 401 6.51 15.52 -4.60
C ASP A 401 5.99 14.08 -4.45
N ALA A 402 6.83 13.09 -4.74
CA ALA A 402 6.46 11.69 -4.72
C ALA A 402 6.24 11.18 -3.28
N ASP A 403 5.13 10.47 -3.09
CA ASP A 403 4.89 9.68 -1.88
C ASP A 403 5.51 8.28 -1.99
N LEU A 404 5.52 7.71 -3.20
CA LEU A 404 6.05 6.38 -3.50
C LEU A 404 7.14 6.49 -4.56
N ILE A 405 8.36 6.09 -4.20
CA ILE A 405 9.54 6.21 -5.06
C ILE A 405 10.02 4.82 -5.48
N VAL A 406 10.01 4.55 -6.78
CA VAL A 406 10.44 3.27 -7.36
C VAL A 406 11.85 3.43 -7.92
N PHE A 407 12.83 2.72 -7.37
CA PHE A 407 14.19 2.72 -7.88
C PHE A 407 14.41 1.55 -8.84
N CYS A 408 14.72 1.85 -10.11
CA CYS A 408 14.96 0.84 -11.14
C CYS A 408 16.05 1.28 -12.12
N ALA A 409 17.23 1.57 -11.60
CA ALA A 409 18.43 1.87 -12.38
C ALA A 409 19.49 0.77 -12.22
N PRO A 410 20.46 0.62 -13.15
CA PRO A 410 21.60 -0.27 -12.96
C PRO A 410 22.33 0.02 -11.63
N HIS A 411 22.69 -1.04 -10.89
CA HIS A 411 23.15 -0.91 -9.49
C HIS A 411 24.38 -0.02 -9.32
N GLN A 412 25.28 0.00 -10.31
CA GLN A 412 26.48 0.83 -10.31
C GLN A 412 26.18 2.34 -10.20
N PHE A 413 24.99 2.78 -10.62
CA PHE A 413 24.59 4.20 -10.56
C PHE A 413 23.84 4.57 -9.27
N MET A 414 23.35 3.58 -8.52
CA MET A 414 22.44 3.80 -7.38
C MET A 414 23.03 4.67 -6.28
N HIS A 415 24.35 4.58 -6.03
CA HIS A 415 25.00 5.42 -5.04
C HIS A 415 24.95 6.90 -5.38
N ASN A 416 25.23 7.25 -6.64
CA ASN A 416 25.20 8.64 -7.10
C ASN A 416 23.76 9.16 -7.19
N ILE A 417 22.81 8.29 -7.54
CA ILE A 417 21.36 8.59 -7.48
C ILE A 417 20.94 8.95 -6.06
N CYS A 418 21.25 8.10 -5.07
CA CYS A 418 20.91 8.35 -3.67
C CYS A 418 21.54 9.65 -3.15
N LYS A 419 22.80 9.94 -3.53
CA LYS A 419 23.45 11.21 -3.16
C LYS A 419 22.73 12.44 -3.71
N GLN A 420 22.23 12.39 -4.93
CA GLN A 420 21.54 13.53 -5.55
C GLN A 420 20.20 13.85 -4.90
N LEU A 421 19.52 12.82 -4.37
CA LEU A 421 18.21 12.91 -3.73
C LEU A 421 18.25 13.18 -2.22
N MET A 422 19.43 13.08 -1.59
CA MET A 422 19.59 13.32 -0.16
C MET A 422 19.05 14.70 0.25
N GLY A 423 18.11 14.72 1.19
CA GLY A 423 17.47 15.94 1.69
C GLY A 423 16.50 16.61 0.72
N LYS A 424 16.16 15.97 -0.41
CA LYS A 424 15.28 16.52 -1.46
C LYS A 424 14.04 15.68 -1.74
N ILE A 425 13.80 14.65 -0.94
CA ILE A 425 12.61 13.81 -1.01
C ILE A 425 11.55 14.27 0.00
N LYS A 426 10.29 14.02 -0.31
CA LYS A 426 9.16 14.34 0.57
C LYS A 426 9.30 13.59 1.92
N PRO A 427 9.14 14.28 3.07
CA PRO A 427 9.10 13.61 4.37
C PRO A 427 7.96 12.58 4.43
N GLY A 428 8.27 11.37 4.90
CA GLY A 428 7.30 10.27 4.97
C GLY A 428 7.03 9.56 3.64
N ALA A 429 7.83 9.83 2.59
CA ALA A 429 7.83 9.01 1.39
C ALA A 429 8.31 7.57 1.70
N ALA A 430 7.85 6.62 0.91
CA ALA A 430 8.31 5.24 0.94
C ALA A 430 9.00 4.87 -0.38
N ALA A 431 9.93 3.93 -0.31
CA ALA A 431 10.64 3.46 -1.49
C ALA A 431 10.44 1.96 -1.76
N ILE A 432 10.63 1.59 -3.02
CA ILE A 432 10.81 0.19 -3.43
C ILE A 432 11.97 0.10 -4.43
N SER A 433 12.84 -0.89 -4.28
CA SER A 433 13.93 -1.17 -5.21
C SER A 433 13.61 -2.35 -6.10
N LEU A 434 13.69 -2.15 -7.42
CA LEU A 434 13.64 -3.19 -8.46
C LEU A 434 15.05 -3.51 -8.98
N THR A 435 16.06 -2.77 -8.51
CA THR A 435 17.45 -2.94 -8.92
C THR A 435 18.03 -4.22 -8.33
N LYS A 436 18.58 -5.06 -9.20
CA LYS A 436 19.30 -6.30 -8.84
C LYS A 436 20.80 -6.03 -8.86
N GLY A 437 21.49 -6.35 -7.77
CA GLY A 437 22.90 -6.03 -7.58
C GLY A 437 23.17 -5.59 -6.14
N MET A 438 24.44 -5.47 -5.78
CA MET A 438 24.87 -4.91 -4.51
C MET A 438 26.07 -4.01 -4.73
N ARG A 439 26.55 -3.38 -3.67
CA ARG A 439 27.85 -2.73 -3.68
C ARG A 439 28.72 -3.33 -2.59
N VAL A 440 29.95 -3.67 -2.95
CA VAL A 440 30.95 -4.09 -1.97
C VAL A 440 31.68 -2.88 -1.41
N ARG A 441 31.87 -2.88 -0.10
CA ARG A 441 32.66 -1.89 0.65
C ARG A 441 33.63 -2.63 1.58
N PRO A 442 34.68 -1.95 2.09
CA PRO A 442 35.53 -2.50 3.14
C PRO A 442 34.74 -2.99 4.37
N GLU A 443 33.63 -2.32 4.69
CA GLU A 443 32.75 -2.69 5.82
C GLU A 443 31.84 -3.90 5.52
N GLY A 444 31.77 -4.37 4.27
CA GLY A 444 30.94 -5.48 3.82
C GLY A 444 30.01 -5.14 2.64
N PRO A 445 29.26 -6.14 2.14
CA PRO A 445 28.26 -5.93 1.10
C PRO A 445 27.14 -5.01 1.58
N GLN A 446 26.70 -4.13 0.70
CA GLN A 446 25.57 -3.24 0.90
C GLN A 446 24.55 -3.47 -0.21
N LEU A 447 23.35 -3.88 0.18
CA LEU A 447 22.21 -4.01 -0.72
C LEU A 447 21.67 -2.63 -1.15
N ILE A 448 20.88 -2.59 -2.24
CA ILE A 448 20.33 -1.33 -2.75
C ILE A 448 19.26 -0.80 -1.80
N SER A 449 18.39 -1.65 -1.28
CA SER A 449 17.40 -1.24 -0.27
C SER A 449 18.07 -0.69 1.00
N GLN A 450 19.18 -1.28 1.43
CA GLN A 450 19.98 -0.78 2.55
C GLN A 450 20.66 0.56 2.21
N MET A 451 21.09 0.73 0.96
CA MET A 451 21.65 1.99 0.48
C MET A 451 20.60 3.10 0.52
N VAL A 452 19.40 2.84 0.00
CA VAL A 452 18.27 3.79 0.05
C VAL A 452 17.95 4.18 1.49
N ARG A 453 17.74 3.21 2.39
CA ARG A 453 17.49 3.48 3.82
C ARG A 453 18.58 4.34 4.45
N ARG A 454 19.85 4.01 4.22
CA ARG A 454 20.99 4.72 4.82
C ARG A 454 21.14 6.15 4.30
N TYR A 455 20.96 6.37 3.00
CA TYR A 455 21.23 7.67 2.38
C TYR A 455 20.02 8.61 2.39
N LEU A 456 18.81 8.07 2.31
CA LEU A 456 17.57 8.85 2.19
C LEU A 456 16.73 8.85 3.47
N GLY A 457 16.97 7.95 4.43
CA GLY A 457 16.25 7.93 5.70
C GLY A 457 14.78 7.51 5.58
N ILE A 458 14.41 6.81 4.50
CA ILE A 458 13.07 6.27 4.25
C ILE A 458 13.11 4.75 4.17
N ASP A 459 12.00 4.10 4.52
CA ASP A 459 11.89 2.65 4.34
C ASP A 459 11.93 2.25 2.86
N CYS A 460 12.45 1.07 2.57
CA CYS A 460 12.64 0.59 1.21
C CYS A 460 12.30 -0.89 1.06
N ALA A 461 11.12 -1.18 0.51
CA ALA A 461 10.76 -2.51 0.05
C ALA A 461 11.62 -2.93 -1.17
N VAL A 462 11.47 -4.16 -1.62
CA VAL A 462 12.10 -4.66 -2.85
C VAL A 462 11.10 -5.41 -3.71
N LEU A 463 11.16 -5.30 -5.04
CA LEU A 463 10.39 -6.13 -5.95
C LEU A 463 11.32 -7.03 -6.74
N MET A 464 11.19 -8.33 -6.55
CA MET A 464 12.08 -9.35 -7.11
C MET A 464 11.25 -10.49 -7.72
N GLY A 465 11.71 -11.06 -8.83
CA GLY A 465 10.95 -12.11 -9.54
C GLY A 465 11.49 -12.40 -10.94
N ALA A 466 10.93 -13.45 -11.53
CA ALA A 466 11.20 -13.96 -12.88
C ALA A 466 10.62 -13.06 -14.00
N ASN A 467 11.14 -11.84 -14.11
CA ASN A 467 10.46 -10.75 -14.81
C ASN A 467 11.26 -10.26 -16.02
N ILE A 468 11.24 -11.01 -17.13
CA ILE A 468 11.88 -10.55 -18.37
C ILE A 468 11.05 -9.38 -18.94
N ALA A 469 11.67 -8.20 -19.03
CA ALA A 469 10.98 -6.94 -19.36
C ALA A 469 10.14 -7.03 -20.65
N THR A 470 10.67 -7.63 -21.71
CA THR A 470 9.97 -7.75 -22.99
C THR A 470 8.73 -8.63 -22.93
N ASP A 471 8.72 -9.64 -22.06
CA ASP A 471 7.58 -10.54 -21.92
C ASP A 471 6.48 -9.90 -21.06
N ILE A 472 6.88 -9.11 -20.05
CA ILE A 472 5.97 -8.22 -19.33
C ILE A 472 5.38 -7.15 -20.25
N GLY A 473 6.16 -6.58 -21.16
CA GLY A 473 5.65 -5.66 -22.19
C GLY A 473 4.60 -6.26 -23.10
N ARG A 474 4.68 -7.58 -23.35
CA ARG A 474 3.68 -8.35 -24.10
C ARG A 474 2.52 -8.83 -23.23
N GLU A 475 2.47 -8.42 -21.97
CA GLU A 475 1.46 -8.82 -20.99
C GLU A 475 1.36 -10.34 -20.84
N GLN A 476 2.50 -11.03 -20.97
CA GLN A 476 2.59 -12.46 -20.68
C GLN A 476 2.57 -12.68 -19.18
N LEU A 477 1.90 -13.74 -18.75
CA LEU A 477 1.76 -14.08 -17.33
C LEU A 477 3.13 -14.23 -16.67
N SER A 478 3.33 -13.47 -15.61
CA SER A 478 4.51 -13.54 -14.75
C SER A 478 4.13 -13.25 -13.29
N GLU A 479 5.07 -13.49 -12.39
CA GLU A 479 4.88 -13.39 -10.96
C GLU A 479 6.11 -12.76 -10.31
N ALA A 480 5.89 -11.92 -9.30
CA ALA A 480 6.94 -11.31 -8.51
C ALA A 480 6.58 -11.31 -7.02
N VAL A 481 7.59 -11.09 -6.18
CA VAL A 481 7.38 -10.84 -4.77
C VAL A 481 7.81 -9.43 -4.41
N ILE A 482 7.05 -8.81 -3.51
CA ILE A 482 7.48 -7.62 -2.78
C ILE A 482 7.99 -8.06 -1.42
N GLY A 483 9.30 -7.92 -1.22
CA GLY A 483 9.94 -8.10 0.07
C GLY A 483 9.80 -6.84 0.92
N TYR A 484 9.34 -6.95 2.17
CA TYR A 484 9.02 -5.78 3.00
C TYR A 484 9.39 -5.92 4.49
N ASP A 485 9.67 -4.79 5.14
CA ASP A 485 9.69 -4.66 6.61
C ASP A 485 8.39 -4.04 7.13
N ASN A 486 7.77 -3.13 6.37
CA ASN A 486 6.48 -2.51 6.64
C ASN A 486 5.39 -3.06 5.72
N TYR A 487 4.38 -3.72 6.30
CA TYR A 487 3.28 -4.36 5.56
C TYR A 487 2.40 -3.34 4.82
N ASP A 488 2.01 -2.24 5.47
CA ASP A 488 1.11 -1.24 4.90
C ASP A 488 1.70 -0.62 3.63
N THR A 489 2.99 -0.27 3.70
CA THR A 489 3.75 0.22 2.53
C THR A 489 3.86 -0.83 1.42
N ALA A 490 3.97 -2.11 1.78
CA ALA A 490 4.02 -3.19 0.81
C ALA A 490 2.68 -3.40 0.10
N GLU A 491 1.55 -3.23 0.80
CA GLU A 491 0.22 -3.23 0.20
C GLU A 491 0.04 -2.09 -0.80
N ASP A 492 0.50 -0.88 -0.46
CA ASP A 492 0.48 0.27 -1.39
C ASP A 492 1.27 -0.05 -2.68
N PHE A 493 2.48 -0.60 -2.55
CA PHE A 493 3.26 -1.02 -3.71
C PHE A 493 2.65 -2.22 -4.45
N LYS A 494 1.98 -3.15 -3.76
CA LYS A 494 1.25 -4.24 -4.42
C LYS A 494 0.11 -3.67 -5.27
N LYS A 495 -0.72 -2.78 -4.75
CA LYS A 495 -1.77 -2.10 -5.53
C LYS A 495 -1.19 -1.39 -6.76
N LEU A 496 0.00 -0.79 -6.61
CA LEU A 496 0.68 -0.09 -7.68
C LEU A 496 1.19 -1.02 -8.80
N PHE A 497 1.62 -2.25 -8.50
CA PHE A 497 2.22 -3.17 -9.49
C PHE A 497 1.35 -4.35 -9.92
N ASP A 498 0.41 -4.81 -9.10
CA ASP A 498 -0.36 -6.04 -9.35
C ASP A 498 -1.26 -5.88 -10.58
N ARG A 499 -1.16 -6.81 -11.52
CA ARG A 499 -1.97 -6.87 -12.75
C ARG A 499 -2.45 -8.30 -12.98
N PRO A 500 -3.51 -8.52 -13.79
CA PRO A 500 -3.93 -9.87 -14.18
C PRO A 500 -2.82 -10.72 -14.80
N TYR A 501 -1.87 -10.09 -15.52
CA TYR A 501 -0.71 -10.72 -16.14
C TYR A 501 0.58 -10.62 -15.30
N PHE A 502 0.57 -9.90 -14.18
CA PHE A 502 1.73 -9.71 -13.32
C PHE A 502 1.30 -9.80 -11.86
N ARG A 503 1.36 -11.01 -11.29
CA ARG A 503 0.86 -11.29 -9.96
C ARG A 503 1.94 -11.02 -8.91
N VAL A 504 1.58 -10.25 -7.89
CA VAL A 504 2.50 -9.83 -6.85
C VAL A 504 2.13 -10.48 -5.52
N SER A 505 3.06 -11.22 -4.93
CA SER A 505 2.94 -11.77 -3.56
C SER A 505 3.75 -10.94 -2.57
N LEU A 506 3.27 -10.84 -1.32
CA LEU A 506 3.97 -10.11 -0.26
C LEU A 506 4.81 -11.09 0.57
N LEU A 507 6.09 -10.75 0.81
CA LEU A 507 7.04 -11.58 1.55
C LEU A 507 7.73 -10.78 2.68
N PRO A 508 7.63 -11.18 3.96
CA PRO A 508 8.33 -10.52 5.07
C PRO A 508 9.81 -10.94 5.16
N ASP A 509 10.55 -10.83 4.06
CA ASP A 509 12.00 -11.09 3.95
C ASP A 509 12.62 -10.29 2.78
N PRO A 510 12.75 -8.95 2.92
CA PRO A 510 13.30 -8.10 1.87
C PRO A 510 14.76 -8.44 1.55
N VAL A 511 15.54 -8.79 2.57
CA VAL A 511 16.95 -9.13 2.42
C VAL A 511 17.12 -10.42 1.62
N GLY A 512 16.37 -11.47 1.96
CA GLY A 512 16.41 -12.73 1.22
C GLY A 512 16.01 -12.55 -0.24
N ALA A 513 14.92 -11.83 -0.51
CA ALA A 513 14.45 -11.57 -1.87
C ALA A 513 15.48 -10.80 -2.73
N GLU A 514 16.09 -9.75 -2.17
CA GLU A 514 17.08 -8.92 -2.87
C GLU A 514 18.41 -9.67 -3.11
N MET A 515 18.84 -10.50 -2.16
CA MET A 515 20.01 -11.37 -2.31
C MET A 515 19.78 -12.40 -3.41
N CYS A 516 18.60 -13.04 -3.49
CA CYS A 516 18.27 -13.97 -4.57
C CYS A 516 18.40 -13.31 -5.94
N GLY A 517 17.78 -12.14 -6.13
CA GLY A 517 17.82 -11.38 -7.38
C GLY A 517 19.23 -10.96 -7.80
N THR A 518 20.10 -10.68 -6.82
CA THR A 518 21.50 -10.31 -7.02
C THR A 518 22.35 -11.50 -7.44
N LEU A 519 22.35 -12.58 -6.65
CA LEU A 519 23.26 -13.72 -6.81
C LEU A 519 22.93 -14.61 -8.02
N LYS A 520 21.66 -14.70 -8.42
CA LYS A 520 21.24 -15.56 -9.55
C LYS A 520 21.97 -15.27 -10.86
N ASN A 521 22.45 -14.03 -11.06
CA ASN A 521 23.15 -13.64 -12.27
C ASN A 521 24.53 -14.32 -12.38
N ILE A 522 25.17 -14.67 -11.26
CA ILE A 522 26.41 -15.46 -11.24
C ILE A 522 26.09 -16.87 -11.73
N VAL A 523 25.04 -17.50 -11.21
CA VAL A 523 24.63 -18.86 -11.62
C VAL A 523 24.25 -18.89 -13.10
N ALA A 524 23.62 -17.83 -13.61
CA ALA A 524 23.28 -17.70 -15.02
C ALA A 524 24.50 -17.63 -15.94
N LEU A 525 25.63 -17.06 -15.49
CA LEU A 525 26.90 -17.17 -16.22
C LEU A 525 27.36 -18.63 -16.29
N GLY A 526 27.33 -19.35 -15.16
CA GLY A 526 27.64 -20.78 -15.12
C GLY A 526 26.77 -21.60 -16.07
N ALA A 527 25.47 -21.34 -16.08
CA ALA A 527 24.51 -21.97 -16.99
C ALA A 527 24.81 -21.65 -18.47
N GLY A 528 25.21 -20.42 -18.79
CA GLY A 528 25.64 -20.04 -20.13
C GLY A 528 26.96 -20.68 -20.55
N ILE A 529 27.90 -20.85 -19.62
CA ILE A 529 29.15 -21.59 -19.89
C ILE A 529 28.85 -23.05 -20.25
N VAL A 530 27.94 -23.70 -19.52
CA VAL A 530 27.45 -25.06 -19.83
C VAL A 530 26.83 -25.11 -21.23
N ASP A 531 25.97 -24.14 -21.59
CA ASP A 531 25.36 -24.06 -22.92
C ASP A 531 26.42 -23.88 -24.02
N GLY A 532 27.42 -23.02 -23.79
CA GLY A 532 28.47 -22.73 -24.75
C GLY A 532 29.44 -23.89 -24.99
N MET A 533 29.60 -24.76 -23.98
CA MET A 533 30.30 -26.04 -24.12
C MET A 533 29.48 -27.13 -24.82
N GLY A 534 28.19 -26.88 -25.10
CA GLY A 534 27.29 -27.87 -25.71
C GLY A 534 26.92 -29.02 -24.77
N LEU A 535 26.98 -28.82 -23.45
CA LEU A 535 26.62 -29.83 -22.47
C LEU A 535 25.09 -29.95 -22.31
N GLY A 536 24.63 -31.15 -21.95
CA GLY A 536 23.20 -31.47 -21.87
C GLY A 536 22.48 -30.92 -20.64
N PRO A 537 21.13 -31.11 -20.58
CA PRO A 537 20.28 -30.54 -19.53
C PRO A 537 20.62 -31.00 -18.12
N ASN A 538 21.16 -32.22 -17.93
CA ASN A 538 21.55 -32.73 -16.61
C ASN A 538 22.73 -31.95 -16.01
N SER A 539 23.73 -31.60 -16.83
CA SER A 539 24.87 -30.80 -16.41
C SER A 539 24.40 -29.39 -16.03
N LYS A 540 23.50 -28.80 -16.83
CA LYS A 540 22.91 -27.50 -16.55
C LYS A 540 22.10 -27.50 -15.25
N ALA A 541 21.28 -28.52 -15.03
CA ALA A 541 20.52 -28.69 -13.79
C ALA A 541 21.43 -28.84 -12.57
N THR A 542 22.59 -29.50 -12.71
CA THR A 542 23.59 -29.63 -11.64
C THR A 542 24.15 -28.27 -11.23
N VAL A 543 24.51 -27.43 -12.21
CA VAL A 543 24.98 -26.05 -11.97
C VAL A 543 23.90 -25.18 -11.35
N ILE A 544 22.65 -25.25 -11.84
CA ILE A 544 21.53 -24.48 -11.29
C ILE A 544 21.25 -24.89 -9.84
N ARG A 545 21.16 -26.20 -9.56
CA ARG A 545 20.92 -26.72 -8.21
C ARG A 545 22.02 -26.31 -7.24
N GLN A 546 23.28 -26.46 -7.64
CA GLN A 546 24.41 -26.05 -6.79
C GLN A 546 24.42 -24.53 -6.59
N GLY A 547 24.13 -23.76 -7.64
CA GLY A 547 23.98 -22.31 -7.55
C GLY A 547 22.92 -21.89 -6.54
N LEU A 548 21.74 -22.53 -6.54
CA LEU A 548 20.69 -22.26 -5.55
C LEU A 548 21.15 -22.56 -4.12
N VAL A 549 21.90 -23.64 -3.91
CA VAL A 549 22.47 -23.98 -2.60
C VAL A 549 23.46 -22.91 -2.13
N GLU A 550 24.34 -22.45 -3.02
CA GLU A 550 25.31 -21.39 -2.71
C GLU A 550 24.64 -20.03 -2.51
N MET A 551 23.61 -19.69 -3.29
CA MET A 551 22.78 -18.50 -3.07
C MET A 551 22.20 -18.49 -1.66
N ARG A 552 21.61 -19.61 -1.24
CA ARG A 552 21.04 -19.78 0.10
C ARG A 552 22.10 -19.68 1.20
N ALA A 553 23.19 -20.42 1.07
CA ALA A 553 24.25 -20.43 2.07
C ALA A 553 24.92 -19.05 2.20
N PHE A 554 25.14 -18.34 1.09
CA PHE A 554 25.79 -17.03 1.08
C PHE A 554 24.91 -15.97 1.72
N SER A 555 23.62 -15.98 1.37
CA SER A 555 22.63 -15.06 1.94
C SER A 555 22.53 -15.24 3.45
N LYS A 556 22.45 -16.47 3.95
CA LYS A 556 22.40 -16.77 5.38
C LYS A 556 23.71 -16.47 6.13
N ALA A 557 24.85 -16.66 5.47
CA ALA A 557 26.15 -16.35 6.07
C ALA A 557 26.34 -14.84 6.29
N LEU A 558 25.79 -14.01 5.41
CA LEU A 558 25.80 -12.55 5.56
C LEU A 558 24.64 -12.03 6.43
N TYR A 559 23.47 -12.63 6.29
CA TYR A 559 22.22 -12.18 6.89
C TYR A 559 21.47 -13.37 7.52
N PRO A 560 21.69 -13.64 8.81
CA PRO A 560 21.07 -14.79 9.50
C PRO A 560 19.54 -14.77 9.53
N SER A 561 18.91 -13.60 9.33
CA SER A 561 17.45 -13.43 9.30
C SER A 561 16.79 -13.99 8.04
N VAL A 562 17.56 -14.28 6.98
CA VAL A 562 17.03 -14.79 5.71
C VAL A 562 16.34 -16.13 5.90
N ARG A 563 15.14 -16.25 5.35
CA ARG A 563 14.27 -17.43 5.50
C ARG A 563 14.53 -18.44 4.38
N ASP A 564 14.35 -19.72 4.68
CA ASP A 564 14.52 -20.78 3.68
C ASP A 564 13.41 -20.78 2.63
N ASP A 565 12.17 -20.49 3.03
CA ASP A 565 11.01 -20.44 2.14
C ASP A 565 11.19 -19.40 1.01
N THR A 566 11.91 -18.30 1.28
CA THR A 566 12.23 -17.24 0.31
C THR A 566 12.89 -17.77 -0.97
N PHE A 567 13.67 -18.85 -0.88
CA PHE A 567 14.34 -19.43 -2.05
C PHE A 567 13.39 -20.23 -2.96
N LEU A 568 12.20 -20.59 -2.47
CA LEU A 568 11.15 -21.27 -3.23
C LEU A 568 10.19 -20.30 -3.92
N GLU A 569 10.20 -19.03 -3.51
CA GLU A 569 9.40 -17.96 -4.12
C GLU A 569 9.89 -17.56 -5.53
N SER A 570 9.10 -16.73 -6.23
CA SER A 570 9.47 -16.21 -7.56
C SER A 570 10.83 -15.49 -7.56
N CYS A 571 11.20 -14.78 -6.50
CA CYS A 571 12.52 -14.14 -6.39
C CYS A 571 13.68 -15.12 -6.34
N GLY A 572 13.46 -16.33 -5.82
CA GLY A 572 14.46 -17.38 -5.65
C GLY A 572 14.55 -18.28 -6.88
N VAL A 573 13.95 -19.47 -6.78
CA VAL A 573 14.02 -20.49 -7.83
C VAL A 573 13.38 -20.03 -9.15
N GLY A 574 12.28 -19.27 -9.10
CA GLY A 574 11.60 -18.77 -10.30
C GLY A 574 12.53 -17.91 -11.16
N ASP A 575 13.08 -16.85 -10.55
CA ASP A 575 13.97 -15.90 -11.22
C ASP A 575 15.29 -16.56 -11.65
N LEU A 576 15.82 -17.47 -10.82
CA LEU A 576 17.01 -18.25 -11.16
C LEU A 576 16.80 -19.07 -12.43
N VAL A 577 15.73 -19.85 -12.50
CA VAL A 577 15.42 -20.71 -13.66
C VAL A 577 15.21 -19.86 -14.90
N ALA A 578 14.34 -18.84 -14.84
CA ALA A 578 14.09 -17.97 -15.99
C ALA A 578 15.38 -17.33 -16.54
N THR A 579 16.28 -16.92 -15.65
CA THR A 579 17.55 -16.28 -16.05
C THR A 579 18.55 -17.27 -16.64
N CYS A 580 18.64 -18.48 -16.09
CA CYS A 580 19.53 -19.53 -16.59
C CYS A 580 19.11 -20.10 -17.96
N TYR A 581 17.85 -19.89 -18.38
CA TYR A 581 17.35 -20.32 -19.70
C TYR A 581 17.15 -19.18 -20.70
N GLY A 582 16.72 -18.00 -20.26
CA GLY A 582 16.36 -16.88 -21.15
C GLY A 582 17.11 -15.57 -20.88
N GLY A 583 17.99 -15.51 -19.88
CA GLY A 583 18.61 -14.26 -19.44
C GLY A 583 19.82 -13.81 -20.29
N ARG A 584 20.07 -12.50 -20.26
CA ARG A 584 21.25 -11.87 -20.91
C ARG A 584 22.59 -12.42 -20.40
N ASN A 585 22.70 -12.70 -19.10
CA ASN A 585 23.93 -13.28 -18.53
C ASN A 585 24.24 -14.65 -19.14
N ARG A 586 23.21 -15.51 -19.30
CA ARG A 586 23.34 -16.81 -19.96
C ARG A 586 23.73 -16.64 -21.43
N LEU A 587 23.05 -15.76 -22.17
CA LEU A 587 23.32 -15.50 -23.58
C LEU A 587 24.77 -15.08 -23.84
N VAL A 588 25.27 -14.10 -23.09
CA VAL A 588 26.63 -13.59 -23.28
C VAL A 588 27.66 -14.63 -22.85
N ALA A 589 27.45 -15.34 -21.75
CA ALA A 589 28.36 -16.40 -21.30
C ALA A 589 28.41 -17.59 -22.26
N GLU A 590 27.31 -17.93 -22.92
CA GLU A 590 27.27 -18.94 -24.00
C GLU A 590 28.13 -18.50 -25.18
N ALA A 591 27.92 -17.28 -25.68
CA ALA A 591 28.68 -16.73 -26.80
C ALA A 591 30.18 -16.62 -26.48
N TRP A 592 30.51 -16.15 -25.28
CA TRP A 592 31.88 -16.06 -24.78
C TRP A 592 32.54 -17.43 -24.76
N THR A 593 31.87 -18.44 -24.22
CA THR A 593 32.42 -19.80 -24.13
C THR A 593 32.66 -20.40 -25.51
N LYS A 594 31.73 -20.23 -26.46
CA LYS A 594 31.93 -20.68 -27.86
C LYS A 594 33.13 -19.98 -28.51
N ALA A 595 33.28 -18.68 -28.29
CA ALA A 595 34.42 -17.90 -28.78
C ALA A 595 35.75 -18.45 -28.22
N GLN A 596 35.83 -18.67 -26.91
CA GLN A 596 37.00 -19.26 -26.25
C GLN A 596 37.36 -20.64 -26.80
N LEU A 597 36.37 -21.50 -27.08
CA LEU A 597 36.60 -22.84 -27.63
C LEU A 597 36.97 -22.85 -29.12
N SER A 598 36.63 -21.79 -29.86
CA SER A 598 36.86 -21.67 -31.32
C SER A 598 38.21 -21.05 -31.70
N ASN A 599 39.14 -20.85 -30.75
CA ASN A 599 40.42 -20.14 -30.94
C ASN A 599 40.26 -18.68 -31.45
N THR A 600 39.09 -18.06 -31.26
CA THR A 600 38.86 -16.63 -31.50
C THR A 600 38.36 -15.97 -30.21
N PRO A 601 39.23 -15.84 -29.18
CA PRO A 601 38.81 -15.37 -27.87
C PRO A 601 38.26 -13.94 -27.96
N ARG A 602 37.11 -13.73 -27.32
CA ARG A 602 36.42 -12.44 -27.18
C ARG A 602 36.30 -12.12 -25.70
N THR A 603 36.25 -10.84 -25.37
CA THR A 603 36.00 -10.40 -23.98
C THR A 603 34.50 -10.36 -23.69
N PHE A 604 34.13 -10.29 -22.40
CA PHE A 604 32.72 -10.08 -22.02
C PHE A 604 32.25 -8.69 -22.43
N GLU A 605 33.14 -7.70 -22.42
CA GLU A 605 32.90 -6.32 -22.83
C GLU A 605 32.56 -6.23 -24.32
N ASP A 606 33.30 -6.92 -25.18
CA ASP A 606 33.01 -6.96 -26.63
C ASP A 606 31.62 -7.53 -26.90
N LEU A 607 31.28 -8.61 -26.21
CA LEU A 607 29.99 -9.30 -26.40
C LEU A 607 28.83 -8.57 -25.73
N GLU A 608 29.06 -7.84 -24.62
CA GLU A 608 28.09 -6.91 -24.06
C GLU A 608 27.70 -5.86 -25.11
N ALA A 609 28.71 -5.20 -25.71
CA ALA A 609 28.47 -4.14 -26.68
C ALA A 609 27.73 -4.65 -27.92
N GLU A 610 28.13 -5.81 -28.44
CA GLU A 610 27.54 -6.43 -29.63
C GLU A 610 26.11 -6.95 -29.38
N LEU A 611 25.92 -7.74 -28.32
CA LEU A 611 24.68 -8.50 -28.12
C LEU A 611 23.62 -7.73 -27.34
N LEU A 612 24.02 -6.80 -26.46
CA LEU A 612 23.08 -6.15 -25.53
C LEU A 612 22.67 -4.74 -25.96
N LYS A 613 23.23 -4.20 -27.05
CA LYS A 613 22.80 -2.93 -27.69
C LYS A 613 22.62 -1.78 -26.69
N GLY A 614 23.58 -1.60 -25.78
CA GLY A 614 23.58 -0.56 -24.75
C GLY A 614 22.99 -0.96 -23.40
N GLN A 615 22.36 -2.14 -23.28
CA GLN A 615 22.02 -2.71 -21.98
C GLN A 615 23.25 -3.29 -21.28
N LYS A 616 23.23 -3.30 -19.94
CA LYS A 616 24.37 -3.73 -19.12
C LYS A 616 24.27 -5.17 -18.62
N LEU A 617 25.39 -5.88 -18.72
CA LEU A 617 25.65 -7.19 -18.15
C LEU A 617 26.01 -7.02 -16.67
N GLN A 618 25.35 -7.77 -15.80
CA GLN A 618 25.48 -7.57 -14.34
C GLN A 618 26.20 -8.73 -13.66
N GLY A 619 26.09 -9.95 -14.21
CA GLY A 619 26.62 -11.16 -13.58
C GLY A 619 28.14 -11.13 -13.39
N VAL A 620 28.90 -10.54 -14.32
CA VAL A 620 30.36 -10.44 -14.22
C VAL A 620 30.76 -9.52 -13.06
N LEU A 621 30.14 -8.34 -12.98
CA LEU A 621 30.35 -7.39 -11.88
C LEU A 621 30.01 -8.03 -10.53
N THR A 622 28.81 -8.62 -10.42
CA THR A 622 28.38 -9.29 -9.19
C THR A 622 29.26 -10.48 -8.82
N SER A 623 29.79 -11.22 -9.79
CA SER A 623 30.75 -12.31 -9.54
C SER A 623 32.04 -11.79 -8.91
N ASN A 624 32.59 -10.69 -9.44
CA ASN A 624 33.80 -10.06 -8.88
C ASN A 624 33.56 -9.51 -7.47
N GLU A 625 32.42 -8.86 -7.25
CA GLU A 625 31.98 -8.36 -5.96
C GLU A 625 31.82 -9.49 -4.92
N VAL A 626 31.14 -10.58 -5.27
CA VAL A 626 31.02 -11.75 -4.41
C VAL A 626 32.40 -12.34 -4.12
N GLN A 627 33.27 -12.45 -5.13
CA GLN A 627 34.61 -13.00 -4.95
C GLN A 627 35.45 -12.18 -3.96
N GLU A 628 35.35 -10.86 -3.98
CA GLU A 628 36.04 -9.98 -3.02
C GLU A 628 35.62 -10.29 -1.57
N ILE A 629 34.31 -10.51 -1.35
CA ILE A 629 33.77 -10.91 -0.05
C ILE A 629 34.28 -12.30 0.34
N LEU A 630 34.21 -13.26 -0.58
CA LEU A 630 34.66 -14.64 -0.34
C LEU A 630 36.12 -14.70 0.05
N LYS A 631 36.98 -13.95 -0.65
CA LYS A 631 38.41 -13.86 -0.36
C LYS A 631 38.66 -13.24 1.00
N THR A 632 38.05 -12.08 1.28
CA THR A 632 38.20 -11.35 2.56
C THR A 632 37.76 -12.20 3.76
N ARG A 633 36.68 -12.98 3.59
CA ARG A 633 36.12 -13.84 4.65
C ARG A 633 36.73 -15.25 4.68
N ARG A 634 37.63 -15.58 3.74
CA ARG A 634 38.19 -16.93 3.53
C ARG A 634 37.12 -18.00 3.31
N TRP A 635 36.11 -17.66 2.51
CA TRP A 635 34.95 -18.51 2.20
C TRP A 635 35.01 -19.15 0.81
N GLU A 636 36.06 -18.94 0.02
CA GLU A 636 36.17 -19.48 -1.35
C GLU A 636 35.91 -21.01 -1.42
N SER A 637 36.38 -21.76 -0.41
CA SER A 637 36.16 -23.21 -0.32
C SER A 637 34.72 -23.59 0.07
N ASN A 638 33.98 -22.70 0.73
CA ASN A 638 32.57 -22.88 1.08
C ASN A 638 31.62 -22.63 -0.11
N PHE A 639 32.07 -21.85 -1.10
CA PHE A 639 31.29 -21.45 -2.27
C PHE A 639 32.02 -21.83 -3.57
N PRO A 640 32.15 -23.15 -3.84
CA PRO A 640 33.02 -23.64 -4.89
C PRO A 640 32.53 -23.29 -6.31
N LEU A 641 31.22 -23.23 -6.56
CA LEU A 641 30.69 -22.84 -7.86
C LEU A 641 30.89 -21.35 -8.12
N PHE A 642 30.54 -20.47 -7.18
CA PHE A 642 30.78 -19.03 -7.33
C PHE A 642 32.26 -18.72 -7.58
N THR A 643 33.14 -19.33 -6.78
CA THR A 643 34.60 -19.18 -6.92
C THR A 643 35.08 -19.65 -8.29
N THR A 644 34.62 -20.82 -8.74
CA THR A 644 35.03 -21.37 -10.04
C THR A 644 34.54 -20.52 -11.20
N ILE A 645 33.27 -20.07 -11.16
CA ILE A 645 32.73 -19.16 -12.19
C ILE A 645 33.57 -17.89 -12.26
N ASN A 646 33.91 -17.29 -11.11
CA ASN A 646 34.74 -16.09 -11.07
C ASN A 646 36.12 -16.32 -11.71
N ARG A 647 36.76 -17.46 -11.40
CA ARG A 647 38.06 -17.82 -11.98
C ARG A 647 38.00 -18.06 -13.48
N ILE A 648 36.90 -18.63 -13.98
CA ILE A 648 36.70 -18.83 -15.42
C ILE A 648 36.54 -17.50 -16.14
N ILE A 649 35.65 -16.61 -15.67
CA ILE A 649 35.36 -15.35 -16.37
C ILE A 649 36.54 -14.37 -16.36
N ASN A 650 37.43 -14.47 -15.37
CA ASN A 650 38.67 -13.70 -15.29
C ASN A 650 39.88 -14.38 -15.95
N GLY A 651 39.68 -15.52 -16.64
CA GLY A 651 40.71 -16.18 -17.44
C GLY A 651 41.72 -17.03 -16.65
N TYR A 652 41.49 -17.26 -15.36
CA TYR A 652 42.36 -18.11 -14.53
C TYR A 652 42.10 -19.61 -14.75
N LEU A 653 40.89 -19.99 -15.16
CA LEU A 653 40.51 -21.37 -15.44
C LEU A 653 39.81 -21.52 -16.79
N PRO A 654 40.02 -22.63 -17.52
CA PRO A 654 39.27 -22.88 -18.74
C PRO A 654 37.79 -23.22 -18.44
N PRO A 655 36.86 -22.96 -19.39
CA PRO A 655 35.42 -23.17 -19.21
C PRO A 655 35.01 -24.55 -18.67
N LYS A 656 35.76 -25.61 -19.00
CA LYS A 656 35.47 -26.99 -18.60
C LYS A 656 35.32 -27.20 -17.09
N TYR A 657 35.95 -26.36 -16.27
CA TYR A 657 35.86 -26.49 -14.82
C TYR A 657 34.50 -26.10 -14.24
N VAL A 658 33.58 -25.52 -15.03
CA VAL A 658 32.24 -25.16 -14.53
C VAL A 658 31.45 -26.37 -14.00
N VAL A 659 31.71 -27.57 -14.54
CA VAL A 659 31.12 -28.84 -14.06
C VAL A 659 31.99 -29.58 -13.05
N ASP A 660 33.27 -29.19 -12.94
CA ASP A 660 34.25 -29.69 -11.96
C ASP A 660 34.56 -28.61 -10.91
N TYR A 661 33.53 -27.87 -10.48
CA TYR A 661 33.67 -26.68 -9.62
C TYR A 661 34.32 -26.96 -8.26
N MET A 662 34.27 -28.20 -7.77
CA MET A 662 34.99 -28.62 -6.56
C MET A 662 36.52 -28.65 -6.73
N VAL A 663 36.99 -28.88 -7.96
CA VAL A 663 38.40 -28.84 -8.32
C VAL A 663 38.78 -27.41 -8.70
N GLY A 664 37.91 -26.74 -9.48
CA GLY A 664 38.11 -25.35 -9.87
C GLY A 664 38.29 -24.40 -8.69
N SER A 665 37.55 -24.61 -7.59
CA SER A 665 37.65 -23.80 -6.37
C SER A 665 38.96 -23.97 -5.58
N LYS A 666 39.76 -25.00 -5.88
CA LYS A 666 41.08 -25.21 -5.26
C LYS A 666 42.25 -24.63 -6.04
N PHE A 667 42.01 -24.11 -7.24
CA PHE A 667 43.04 -23.48 -8.06
C PHE A 667 43.58 -22.18 -7.42
N GLU A 668 44.88 -22.10 -7.16
CA GLU A 668 45.50 -20.88 -6.64
C GLU A 668 45.73 -19.87 -7.78
N VAL A 669 45.24 -18.65 -7.59
CA VAL A 669 45.37 -17.57 -8.57
C VAL A 669 46.75 -16.89 -8.41
N PRO A 670 47.61 -16.86 -9.44
CA PRO A 670 48.95 -16.25 -9.34
C PRO A 670 48.88 -14.74 -9.06
N GLY A 671 49.77 -14.22 -8.19
CA GLY A 671 49.91 -12.78 -7.93
C GLY A 671 49.09 -12.23 -6.76
N VAL A 672 48.45 -13.10 -5.99
CA VAL A 672 47.92 -12.78 -4.66
C VAL A 672 48.87 -13.41 -3.65
N GLU A 673 49.75 -12.64 -3.04
CA GLU A 673 50.50 -13.12 -1.88
C GLU A 673 49.49 -13.58 -0.82
N SER A 674 49.49 -14.88 -0.52
CA SER A 674 49.00 -15.35 0.76
C SER A 674 49.98 -14.80 1.80
N GLU A 675 49.52 -13.88 2.66
CA GLU A 675 50.19 -13.65 3.95
C GLU A 675 49.99 -14.90 4.83
N GLU A 676 50.56 -16.02 4.38
CA GLU A 676 50.80 -17.22 5.17
C GLU A 676 52.26 -17.16 5.61
N ASP A 677 52.51 -16.37 6.66
CA ASP A 677 53.53 -16.59 7.71
C ASP A 677 53.93 -15.26 8.39
N SER A 678 53.06 -14.74 9.27
CA SER A 678 53.53 -13.89 10.40
C SER A 678 52.50 -13.59 11.51
N PHE A 679 51.29 -14.17 11.50
CA PHE A 679 50.44 -14.12 12.69
C PHE A 679 50.74 -15.27 13.64
N VAL A 680 51.82 -15.11 14.41
CA VAL A 680 52.02 -15.85 15.66
C VAL A 680 50.82 -15.55 16.54
N ALA A 681 50.00 -16.57 16.82
CA ALA A 681 48.92 -16.47 17.80
C ALA A 681 49.46 -15.84 19.10
N PRO A 682 48.78 -14.83 19.70
CA PRO A 682 49.25 -14.26 20.94
C PRO A 682 49.37 -15.39 21.96
N ARG A 683 50.59 -15.60 22.50
CA ARG A 683 50.84 -16.52 23.60
C ARG A 683 49.78 -16.27 24.65
N ARG A 684 49.01 -17.31 24.98
CA ARG A 684 48.13 -17.32 26.16
C ARG A 684 48.97 -16.89 27.36
N THR A 685 48.71 -15.71 27.89
CA THR A 685 49.17 -15.32 29.22
C THR A 685 48.65 -16.36 30.22
N PRO A 686 49.46 -16.80 31.19
CA PRO A 686 48.99 -17.73 32.21
C PRO A 686 47.81 -17.11 32.93
N THR A 687 46.71 -17.85 33.00
CA THR A 687 45.52 -17.48 33.78
C THR A 687 45.94 -17.21 35.22
N ALA A 688 45.76 -15.96 35.66
CA ALA A 688 45.80 -15.62 37.06
C ALA A 688 44.70 -16.40 37.80
N ARG A 689 45.05 -16.93 38.98
CA ARG A 689 44.17 -17.69 39.86
C ARG A 689 42.84 -16.97 40.12
N PRO A 690 41.72 -17.70 40.27
CA PRO A 690 40.45 -17.09 40.61
C PRO A 690 40.49 -16.50 42.03
N ALA A 691 40.11 -15.24 42.15
CA ALA A 691 39.86 -14.59 43.43
C ALA A 691 38.61 -15.21 44.10
N ALA A 692 38.71 -15.39 45.41
CA ALA A 692 37.74 -16.09 46.25
C ALA A 692 36.33 -15.46 46.21
N LEU A 693 35.32 -16.33 46.10
CA LEU A 693 33.92 -16.02 46.33
C LEU A 693 33.69 -15.75 47.83
N LEU A 694 33.04 -14.63 48.14
CA LEU A 694 32.53 -14.30 49.48
C LEU A 694 31.36 -15.24 49.86
N PRO A 695 31.18 -15.58 51.15
CA PRO A 695 30.18 -16.55 51.59
C PRO A 695 28.76 -15.95 51.64
N SER A 696 27.78 -16.81 51.34
CA SER A 696 26.33 -16.55 51.40
C SER A 696 25.83 -16.25 52.83
N PRO A 697 24.77 -15.44 53.00
CA PRO A 697 24.18 -15.17 54.33
C PRO A 697 23.32 -16.36 54.83
N PRO A 698 23.08 -16.47 56.16
CA PRO A 698 22.35 -17.60 56.75
C PRO A 698 20.82 -17.45 56.58
N PRO A 699 20.06 -18.56 56.72
CA PRO A 699 18.61 -18.56 56.52
C PRO A 699 17.86 -17.89 57.68
N VAL A 700 16.83 -17.12 57.33
CA VAL A 700 15.91 -16.47 58.27
C VAL A 700 14.72 -17.41 58.53
N THR A 701 14.47 -17.72 59.80
CA THR A 701 13.31 -18.49 60.31
C THR A 701 11.99 -17.69 60.22
N PRO A 702 10.85 -18.34 59.94
CA PRO A 702 9.54 -17.66 59.85
C PRO A 702 8.92 -17.40 61.24
N PRO A 703 8.09 -16.35 61.41
CA PRO A 703 7.34 -16.10 62.64
C PRO A 703 6.03 -16.91 62.69
N PRO A 704 5.43 -17.10 63.88
CA PRO A 704 4.32 -18.03 64.09
C PRO A 704 2.95 -17.43 63.71
N ALA A 705 2.04 -18.31 63.30
CA ALA A 705 0.66 -18.01 62.99
C ALA A 705 -0.14 -17.63 64.25
N LEU A 706 -0.93 -16.56 64.15
CA LEU A 706 -1.95 -16.19 65.13
C LEU A 706 -3.31 -16.06 64.43
N ALA A 707 -4.27 -16.73 65.04
CA ALA A 707 -5.62 -17.00 64.55
C ALA A 707 -6.51 -15.75 64.47
N ALA A 708 -7.38 -15.72 63.45
CA ALA A 708 -8.61 -14.96 63.49
C ALA A 708 -9.75 -15.91 63.88
N ARG A 709 -10.39 -15.62 65.02
CA ARG A 709 -11.74 -16.09 65.36
C ARG A 709 -12.75 -15.28 64.53
N GLY A 710 -13.84 -15.91 64.15
CA GLY A 710 -15.00 -15.23 63.57
C GLY A 710 -15.81 -14.46 64.62
N ASP A 711 -16.49 -13.44 64.12
CA ASP A 711 -17.89 -13.08 64.38
C ASP A 711 -18.48 -12.55 63.07
#